data_AF-A0A7X9UKA6-F1
#
_entry.id   AF-A0A7X9UKA6-F1
#
_cell.length_a   1.000
_cell.length_b   1.000
_cell.length_c   1.000
_cell.angle_alpha   90.00
_cell.angle_beta   90.00
_cell.angle_gamma   90.00
#
_symmetry.space_group_name_H-M   'P 1'
#
loop_
_entity.id
_entity.type
_entity.pdbx_description
1 polymer ?
#
loop_
_entity_poly.entity_id
_entity_poly.type
_entity_poly.pdbx_seq_one_letter_code
_entity_poly.pdbx_strand_id
1 'polypeptide(L)'
;MNLSDIGAVRHTLNLNGTWQFRLELESDKLVEQKIVPPSLREDTVWEAIQIPGSWEEQGYGDEPEYERLDTWTKVREYEGSAWYAQDIHVPSDDSDCQYVFRLEGVRWTTNLWINGQYAGQQDSLVNQQQWEVTSLVKQGELNRIEIRVDNTMKLPLAGSHIHSLHTATAWGGITGGVYLNILPPCRVQTLRIQPDAENGAILVDCTVSAPANGLAKAMQLHVDIQHPDGTWLDRYSCHVELSGPAHIDINSVVPARNNAVIDQWRLELGAEVSIARWSDESPELYRAVIRLHDGEQELDQVQHSFGVRSFVANGKQLELNGTPVYLRGYVDCCIFPLTGYPVWDKEHYLQQFRVARSYGFNHVRLHGWSAPEPFWDAADEEGMLVQAELPHWSRFFEQPDHPAPAEVLSYLTQELDGLLQSLHRHPSFVMFSMGNELIGPNGHPELNALVSRARDMDPTRLYTDNTGFGQLPAHGREGDYYIQSLNWHPPLESTISAVPDTSLDYNAVTRLAEHPVIGHEHAQFTMYVRPQERAKYTGVLRPSWLGPIEESLSNKGMMTDLEHFQQASGTHLVRSLKEAMERIRRTPDAAGVQLLDIRDFPGQGHATTGILDVFWDDKGITTPEEFMRFNADMVLLLSCKERTFYAGEPIHVDVRISHYGKDPLEGASILWKLISDDVILTEGEWKTGDIQCGSVISLGSIVTTAPREAAAAFRIEAELRSGDSERHVANVWHGWSFPFYQSHPGSKRIWNTVAELQPFLDEAHDDCVDHIDGFRLLKNREIDLVIVQSLTPNVVDYVVNGGSVWLQPTAEGLYDSVDTKYLPVFWNYLMFATQPGATMGMFLRDQVPLLGSFPHDGASDWHWYHLVNGTPAICLDTLHGVEPLIEVVDHFHRAKRLAYAFEAKVGKGRILVSTLPFTNLSLMKRPEVAYLFQEILSYLHGDHYQPETSISVAQLLGIAKLQTIQFTL
;
A
#
# COMPACT_ATOMS: atom_id res chain seq x y z
N MET A 1 -1.62 2.95 41.78
CA MET A 1 -0.72 1.78 41.77
C MET A 1 -1.59 0.54 41.86
N ASN A 2 -1.83 -0.13 40.73
CA ASN A 2 -2.39 -1.49 40.74
C ASN A 2 -1.19 -2.44 40.74
N LEU A 3 -0.86 -3.00 41.90
CA LEU A 3 -0.07 -4.22 41.96
C LEU A 3 -0.97 -5.32 41.38
N SER A 4 -0.75 -5.71 40.13
CA SER A 4 -1.38 -6.89 39.57
C SER A 4 -0.75 -8.12 40.24
N ASP A 5 -1.61 -8.95 40.83
CA ASP A 5 -1.32 -10.20 41.56
C ASP A 5 -0.26 -10.15 42.68
N ILE A 6 -0.75 -10.10 43.93
CA ILE A 6 0.02 -10.26 45.19
C ILE A 6 0.64 -11.69 45.32
N GLY A 7 0.50 -12.55 44.31
CA GLY A 7 1.07 -13.90 44.27
C GLY A 7 2.03 -14.19 43.10
N ALA A 8 2.33 -13.23 42.22
CA ALA A 8 3.25 -13.43 41.11
C ALA A 8 4.72 -13.35 41.57
N VAL A 9 5.61 -14.19 41.05
CA VAL A 9 7.04 -14.17 41.44
C VAL A 9 7.85 -13.09 40.71
N ARG A 10 7.35 -12.64 39.55
CA ARG A 10 7.82 -11.44 38.85
C ARG A 10 6.81 -10.32 39.07
N HIS A 11 7.33 -9.12 39.34
CA HIS A 11 6.49 -7.94 39.47
C HIS A 11 6.90 -6.86 38.47
N THR A 12 5.92 -6.27 37.79
CA THR A 12 6.14 -5.07 36.98
C THR A 12 5.38 -3.93 37.61
N LEU A 13 6.11 -2.91 38.07
CA LEU A 13 5.50 -1.66 38.49
C LEU A 13 5.19 -0.84 37.25
N ASN A 14 3.90 -0.62 36.99
CA ASN A 14 3.45 0.34 35.99
C ASN A 14 3.60 1.76 36.57
N LEU A 15 4.43 2.57 35.93
CA LEU A 15 4.74 3.93 36.33
C LEU A 15 4.04 4.98 35.44
N ASN A 16 3.09 4.57 34.61
CA ASN A 16 2.24 5.46 33.83
C ASN A 16 1.39 6.34 34.75
N GLY A 17 1.00 7.51 34.23
CA GLY A 17 0.26 8.55 34.94
C GLY A 17 0.93 9.91 34.81
N THR A 18 0.73 10.77 35.80
CA THR A 18 1.25 12.14 35.81
C THR A 18 2.72 12.20 36.24
N TRP A 19 3.59 12.65 35.34
CA TRP A 19 5.00 12.94 35.60
C TRP A 19 5.25 14.45 35.68
N GLN A 20 6.29 14.85 36.42
CA GLN A 20 6.83 16.20 36.30
C GLN A 20 7.51 16.34 34.94
N PHE A 21 7.31 17.47 34.27
CA PHE A 21 7.74 17.65 32.90
C PHE A 21 8.29 19.04 32.62
N ARG A 22 9.25 19.14 31.71
CA ARG A 22 9.63 20.42 31.08
C ARG A 22 10.32 20.17 29.74
N LEU A 23 10.06 21.06 28.78
CA LEU A 23 10.90 21.16 27.59
C LEU A 23 12.28 21.74 27.97
N GLU A 24 13.34 21.30 27.29
CA GLU A 24 14.69 21.84 27.48
C GLU A 24 14.81 23.18 26.75
N LEU A 25 15.30 24.19 27.45
CA LEU A 25 15.45 25.56 26.92
C LEU A 25 16.83 25.74 26.27
N GLU A 26 16.99 26.66 25.32
CA GLU A 26 18.30 26.96 24.73
C GLU A 26 19.35 27.39 25.78
N SER A 27 18.93 28.07 26.84
CA SER A 27 19.79 28.42 27.96
C SER A 27 20.37 27.19 28.68
N ASP A 28 19.68 26.06 28.67
CA ASP A 28 20.15 24.80 29.25
C ASP A 28 21.29 24.18 28.42
N LYS A 29 21.34 24.45 27.10
CA LYS A 29 22.40 23.97 26.19
C LYS A 29 23.72 24.75 26.32
N LEU A 30 23.68 25.98 26.83
CA LEU A 30 24.84 26.88 26.94
C LEU A 30 25.67 26.69 28.22
N VAL A 31 25.13 26.00 29.23
CA VAL A 31 25.70 26.02 30.60
C VAL A 31 26.66 24.85 30.88
N GLU A 32 26.59 23.68 30.23
CA GLU A 32 27.43 22.54 30.63
C GLU A 32 27.91 21.63 29.48
N GLN A 33 29.21 21.27 29.51
CA GLN A 33 29.80 20.20 28.68
C GLN A 33 29.39 18.78 29.15
N LYS A 34 28.55 18.67 30.19
CA LYS A 34 27.99 17.42 30.72
C LYS A 34 26.50 17.61 30.95
N ILE A 35 25.68 16.68 30.48
CA ILE A 35 24.22 16.71 30.72
C ILE A 35 23.96 16.32 32.17
N VAL A 36 23.47 17.26 32.99
CA VAL A 36 23.12 17.06 34.40
C VAL A 36 21.60 17.14 34.60
N PRO A 37 20.98 16.24 35.38
CA PRO A 37 19.53 16.24 35.60
C PRO A 37 19.04 17.50 36.35
N PRO A 38 17.81 17.98 36.08
CA PRO A 38 17.31 19.23 36.67
C PRO A 38 17.18 19.21 38.20
N SER A 39 17.05 18.04 38.84
CA SER A 39 17.07 17.93 40.31
C SER A 39 18.37 18.44 40.96
N LEU A 40 19.46 18.52 40.19
CA LEU A 40 20.75 19.01 40.64
C LEU A 40 20.99 20.48 40.28
N ARG A 41 20.02 21.16 39.66
CA ARG A 41 20.07 22.58 39.29
C ARG A 41 19.25 23.41 40.27
N GLU A 42 19.78 24.57 40.67
CA GLU A 42 18.99 25.57 41.41
C GLU A 42 17.92 26.17 40.49
N ASP A 43 16.70 26.42 41.01
CA ASP A 43 15.56 27.06 40.32
C ASP A 43 14.85 26.28 39.18
N THR A 44 14.79 24.95 39.24
CA THR A 44 14.01 24.15 38.27
C THR A 44 12.49 24.30 38.46
N VAL A 45 11.81 24.87 37.46
CA VAL A 45 10.34 24.86 37.33
C VAL A 45 9.90 23.61 36.57
N TRP A 46 8.93 22.89 37.13
CA TRP A 46 8.31 21.70 36.54
C TRP A 46 6.84 21.96 36.22
N GLU A 47 6.41 21.49 35.06
CA GLU A 47 5.02 21.31 34.68
C GLU A 47 4.61 19.84 34.89
N ALA A 48 3.45 19.44 34.35
CA ALA A 48 2.92 18.10 34.47
C ALA A 48 2.53 17.54 33.10
N ILE A 49 2.86 16.28 32.86
CA ILE A 49 2.50 15.56 31.63
C ILE A 49 1.97 14.17 31.97
N GLN A 50 1.06 13.64 31.17
CA GLN A 50 0.63 12.26 31.23
C GLN A 50 1.54 11.35 30.39
N ILE A 51 1.81 10.18 30.94
CA ILE A 51 2.38 9.04 30.23
C ILE A 51 1.37 7.89 30.32
N PRO A 52 1.07 7.18 29.22
CA PRO A 52 1.57 7.39 27.87
C PRO A 52 0.99 8.63 27.18
N GLY A 53 1.72 9.20 26.22
CA GLY A 53 1.25 10.27 25.35
C GLY A 53 2.40 11.06 24.71
N SER A 54 2.10 11.81 23.65
CA SER A 54 3.07 12.73 23.04
C SER A 54 3.06 14.11 23.72
N TRP A 55 4.12 14.90 23.49
CA TRP A 55 4.19 16.29 23.94
C TRP A 55 3.08 17.14 23.29
N GLU A 56 2.93 16.99 21.98
CA GLU A 56 2.08 17.83 21.15
C GLU A 56 0.59 17.57 21.39
N GLU A 57 0.22 16.31 21.63
CA GLU A 57 -1.14 15.92 22.03
C GLU A 57 -1.57 16.58 23.35
N GLN A 58 -0.60 16.88 24.21
CA GLN A 58 -0.83 17.47 25.54
C GLN A 58 -0.63 18.99 25.57
N GLY A 59 -0.43 19.63 24.41
CA GLY A 59 -0.35 21.07 24.28
C GLY A 59 1.06 21.66 24.32
N TYR A 60 2.10 20.83 24.35
CA TYR A 60 3.49 21.27 24.28
C TYR A 60 3.97 21.50 22.85
N GLY A 61 4.99 22.35 22.70
CA GLY A 61 5.49 22.81 21.40
C GLY A 61 4.78 24.06 20.89
N ASP A 62 5.31 24.63 19.83
CA ASP A 62 4.84 25.87 19.23
C ASP A 62 3.84 25.59 18.10
N GLU A 63 3.05 26.58 17.71
CA GLU A 63 2.29 26.50 16.46
C GLU A 63 3.26 26.37 15.28
N PRO A 64 2.94 25.56 14.25
CA PRO A 64 3.81 25.40 13.10
C PRO A 64 4.06 26.73 12.41
N GLU A 65 5.30 26.98 11.96
CA GLU A 65 5.67 28.22 11.28
C GLU A 65 4.91 28.42 9.95
N TYR A 66 4.52 27.33 9.31
CA TYR A 66 3.78 27.32 8.05
C TYR A 66 2.97 26.03 7.87
N GLU A 67 1.95 26.10 7.02
CA GLU A 67 1.17 24.94 6.59
C GLU A 67 1.90 24.17 5.48
N ARG A 68 1.94 22.84 5.60
CA ARG A 68 2.60 21.95 4.63
C ARG A 68 1.61 21.47 3.57
N LEU A 69 2.06 21.47 2.31
CA LEU A 69 1.29 21.00 1.15
C LEU A 69 1.65 19.58 0.72
N ASP A 70 2.85 19.13 1.03
CA ASP A 70 3.41 17.83 0.69
C ASP A 70 3.20 16.78 1.78
N THR A 71 2.76 17.20 2.96
CA THR A 71 2.58 16.37 4.15
C THR A 71 1.46 16.93 5.04
N TRP A 72 1.09 16.19 6.08
CA TRP A 72 0.24 16.74 7.12
C TRP A 72 0.95 17.83 7.93
N THR A 73 0.19 18.79 8.43
CA THR A 73 0.70 19.81 9.36
C THR A 73 0.31 19.39 10.77
N LYS A 74 1.27 19.34 11.70
CA LYS A 74 0.96 19.13 13.12
C LYS A 74 0.32 20.40 13.70
N VAL A 75 -0.61 20.24 14.64
CA VAL A 75 -1.23 21.37 15.36
C VAL A 75 -0.20 22.10 16.24
N ARG A 76 0.74 21.35 16.81
CA ARG A 76 1.91 21.87 17.54
C ARG A 76 3.15 21.10 17.16
N GLU A 77 4.31 21.75 17.22
CA GLU A 77 5.60 21.16 16.85
C GLU A 77 6.68 21.51 17.87
N TYR A 78 7.47 20.50 18.21
CA TYR A 78 8.68 20.69 18.97
C TYR A 78 9.71 19.63 18.56
N GLU A 79 10.89 20.10 18.17
CA GLU A 79 12.05 19.27 17.96
C GLU A 79 13.13 19.69 18.95
N GLY A 80 13.59 18.75 19.77
CA GLY A 80 14.51 19.03 20.86
C GLY A 80 14.44 17.97 21.92
N SER A 81 14.64 18.39 23.17
CA SER A 81 14.71 17.47 24.29
C SER A 81 13.75 17.89 25.39
N ALA A 82 13.23 16.92 26.12
CA ALA A 82 12.39 17.18 27.29
C ALA A 82 12.80 16.31 28.45
N TRP A 83 12.58 16.84 29.64
CA TRP A 83 12.87 16.19 30.90
C TRP A 83 11.57 15.72 31.55
N TYR A 84 11.61 14.48 32.03
CA TYR A 84 10.58 13.88 32.86
C TYR A 84 11.17 13.58 34.22
N ALA A 85 10.37 13.73 35.27
CA ALA A 85 10.77 13.29 36.59
C ALA A 85 9.60 12.80 37.44
N GLN A 86 9.86 11.79 38.26
CA GLN A 86 8.90 11.28 39.21
C GLN A 86 9.60 10.62 40.40
N ASP A 87 9.02 10.80 41.57
CA ASP A 87 9.39 10.05 42.76
C ASP A 87 8.52 8.81 42.85
N ILE A 88 9.15 7.64 42.85
CA ILE A 88 8.47 6.36 42.97
C ILE A 88 8.89 5.67 44.26
N HIS A 89 7.92 5.09 44.96
CA HIS A 89 8.23 4.22 46.08
C HIS A 89 8.48 2.81 45.54
N VAL A 90 9.72 2.34 45.66
CA VAL A 90 10.03 0.94 45.33
C VAL A 90 9.83 0.13 46.60
N PRO A 91 8.90 -0.86 46.61
CA PRO A 91 8.66 -1.70 47.78
C PRO A 91 9.97 -2.28 48.30
N SER A 92 10.09 -2.39 49.63
CA SER A 92 11.16 -3.20 50.23
C SER A 92 10.85 -4.65 49.89
N ASP A 93 11.78 -5.31 49.22
CA ASP A 93 11.72 -6.75 49.00
C ASP A 93 12.70 -7.41 49.98
N ASP A 94 12.35 -8.57 50.54
CA ASP A 94 13.25 -9.31 51.44
C ASP A 94 14.34 -10.08 50.63
N SER A 95 14.36 -9.92 49.31
CA SER A 95 15.18 -10.69 48.37
C SER A 95 16.11 -9.83 47.49
N ASP A 96 17.25 -10.40 47.06
CA ASP A 96 18.27 -9.78 46.17
C ASP A 96 17.75 -9.63 44.71
N CYS A 97 16.61 -8.97 44.51
CA CYS A 97 15.98 -8.74 43.21
C CYS A 97 16.82 -7.87 42.27
N GLN A 98 16.66 -8.08 40.96
CA GLN A 98 17.19 -7.22 39.92
C GLN A 98 16.10 -6.26 39.42
N TYR A 99 16.44 -4.99 39.27
CA TYR A 99 15.55 -3.96 38.77
C TYR A 99 15.92 -3.59 37.33
N VAL A 100 14.97 -3.72 36.41
CA VAL A 100 15.13 -3.32 35.01
C VAL A 100 14.11 -2.24 34.68
N PHE A 101 14.59 -1.03 34.41
CA PHE A 101 13.76 0.09 33.98
C PHE A 101 13.52 0.00 32.49
N ARG A 102 12.28 0.17 32.04
CA ARG A 102 11.85 -0.05 30.65
C ARG A 102 10.98 1.09 30.14
N LEU A 103 11.27 1.55 28.92
CA LEU A 103 10.52 2.56 28.18
C LEU A 103 10.04 2.02 26.85
N GLU A 104 8.80 2.35 26.52
CA GLU A 104 8.13 1.99 25.28
C GLU A 104 7.65 3.25 24.54
N GLY A 105 7.71 3.25 23.21
CA GLY A 105 7.21 4.35 22.38
C GLY A 105 8.01 5.64 22.51
N VAL A 106 9.32 5.53 22.76
CA VAL A 106 10.24 6.66 22.82
C VAL A 106 11.07 6.75 21.55
N ARG A 107 11.39 7.97 21.15
CA ARG A 107 12.46 8.25 20.20
C ARG A 107 13.15 9.57 20.54
N TRP A 108 14.39 9.78 20.15
CA TRP A 108 15.38 8.85 19.61
C TRP A 108 16.35 8.46 20.72
N THR A 109 17.01 9.47 21.28
CA THR A 109 18.01 9.33 22.33
C THR A 109 17.36 9.53 23.68
N THR A 110 17.51 8.55 24.57
CA THR A 110 17.05 8.65 25.94
C THR A 110 18.20 8.49 26.91
N ASN A 111 18.26 9.39 27.89
CA ASN A 111 19.18 9.32 29.01
C ASN A 111 18.40 9.11 30.31
N LEU A 112 18.88 8.22 31.16
CA LEU A 112 18.22 7.87 32.44
C LEU A 112 19.11 8.19 33.64
N TRP A 113 18.51 8.77 34.67
CA TRP A 113 19.10 8.92 36.00
C TRP A 113 18.17 8.36 37.06
N ILE A 114 18.76 7.70 38.06
CA ILE A 114 18.06 7.28 39.28
C ILE A 114 18.83 7.83 40.48
N ASN A 115 18.13 8.56 41.36
CA ASN A 115 18.70 9.20 42.54
C ASN A 115 19.91 10.11 42.23
N GLY A 116 19.84 10.81 41.09
CA GLY A 116 20.91 11.69 40.59
C GLY A 116 22.11 10.96 39.96
N GLN A 117 22.12 9.62 39.96
CA GLN A 117 23.17 8.82 39.33
C GLN A 117 22.79 8.44 37.90
N TYR A 118 23.74 8.55 36.97
CA TYR A 118 23.51 8.28 35.55
C TYR A 118 23.48 6.77 35.27
N ALA A 119 22.36 6.28 34.75
CA ALA A 119 22.16 4.88 34.39
C ALA A 119 22.64 4.55 32.96
N GLY A 120 22.62 5.53 32.05
CA GLY A 120 23.11 5.37 30.68
C GLY A 120 22.28 6.06 29.62
N GLN A 121 22.73 5.94 28.37
CA GLN A 121 22.04 6.37 27.16
C GLN A 121 21.61 5.16 26.34
N GLN A 122 20.44 5.24 25.71
CA GLN A 122 20.08 4.35 24.61
C GLN A 122 19.49 5.14 23.45
N ASP A 123 19.71 4.61 22.26
CA ASP A 123 19.27 5.18 20.99
C ASP A 123 18.44 4.13 20.27
N SER A 124 17.18 4.44 19.98
CA SER A 124 16.37 3.59 19.11
C SER A 124 15.20 4.32 18.46
N LEU A 125 14.76 3.81 17.31
CA LEU A 125 13.54 4.21 16.61
C LEU A 125 12.43 3.15 16.70
N VAL A 126 12.79 1.86 16.80
CA VAL A 126 11.83 0.75 16.64
C VAL A 126 11.93 -0.31 17.74
N ASN A 127 12.98 -0.28 18.57
CA ASN A 127 13.13 -1.16 19.73
C ASN A 127 12.71 -0.49 21.04
N GLN A 128 12.33 -1.32 22.01
CA GLN A 128 12.13 -0.89 23.40
C GLN A 128 13.47 -0.56 24.04
N GLN A 129 13.49 0.43 24.94
CA GLN A 129 14.70 0.84 25.65
C GLN A 129 14.67 0.35 27.09
N GLN A 130 15.77 -0.22 27.58
CA GLN A 130 15.84 -0.87 28.90
C GLN A 130 17.20 -0.70 29.60
N TRP A 131 17.18 -0.43 30.91
CA TRP A 131 18.37 -0.26 31.75
C TRP A 131 18.31 -1.18 32.97
N GLU A 132 19.41 -1.85 33.25
CA GLU A 132 19.63 -2.51 34.53
C GLU A 132 20.00 -1.44 35.57
N VAL A 133 19.19 -1.30 36.63
CA VAL A 133 19.27 -0.17 37.59
C VAL A 133 19.37 -0.62 39.04
N THR A 134 19.66 -1.90 39.31
CA THR A 134 19.67 -2.47 40.67
C THR A 134 20.57 -1.70 41.62
N SER A 135 21.78 -1.31 41.18
CA SER A 135 22.72 -0.58 42.04
C SER A 135 22.30 0.88 42.32
N LEU A 136 21.32 1.40 41.59
CA LEU A 136 20.88 2.80 41.68
C LEU A 136 19.59 2.95 42.50
N VAL A 137 18.81 1.87 42.60
CA VAL A 137 17.52 1.81 43.32
C VAL A 137 17.75 1.58 44.81
N LYS A 138 17.06 2.36 45.64
CA LYS A 138 16.98 2.23 47.10
C LYS A 138 15.66 1.56 47.47
N GLN A 139 15.72 0.32 47.92
CA GLN A 139 14.53 -0.44 48.29
C GLN A 139 13.86 0.13 49.56
N GLY A 140 12.52 0.07 49.62
CA GLY A 140 11.75 0.58 50.74
C GLY A 140 11.77 2.11 50.89
N GLU A 141 12.38 2.81 49.94
CA GLU A 141 12.53 4.27 49.94
C GLU A 141 11.90 4.89 48.68
N LEU A 142 11.76 6.22 48.72
CA LEU A 142 11.46 7.01 47.53
C LEU A 142 12.70 7.08 46.64
N ASN A 143 12.51 6.80 45.36
CA ASN A 143 13.52 6.88 44.33
C ASN A 143 13.13 7.95 43.33
N ARG A 144 14.04 8.90 43.12
CA ARG A 144 13.88 9.93 42.10
C ARG A 144 14.30 9.37 40.75
N ILE A 145 13.38 9.29 39.81
CA ILE A 145 13.67 8.92 38.42
C ILE A 145 13.63 10.19 37.58
N GLU A 146 14.67 10.39 36.76
CA GLU A 146 14.74 11.49 35.80
C GLU A 146 15.13 10.95 34.43
N ILE A 147 14.40 11.37 33.40
CA ILE A 147 14.55 10.90 32.03
C ILE A 147 14.69 12.12 31.13
N ARG A 148 15.67 12.11 30.24
CA ARG A 148 15.77 13.08 29.15
C ARG A 148 15.49 12.36 27.85
N VAL A 149 14.45 12.76 27.13
CA VAL A 149 14.10 12.23 25.81
C VAL A 149 14.40 13.30 24.76
N ASP A 150 15.15 12.94 23.73
CA ASP A 150 15.56 13.83 22.63
C ASP A 150 15.10 13.26 21.29
N ASN A 151 14.15 13.94 20.63
CA ASN A 151 13.54 13.48 19.39
C ASN A 151 14.26 13.97 18.12
N THR A 152 15.39 14.67 18.24
CA THR A 152 16.15 15.15 17.08
C THR A 152 16.78 13.99 16.30
N MET A 153 16.79 14.10 14.97
CA MET A 153 17.42 13.12 14.08
C MET A 153 18.93 13.02 14.34
N LYS A 154 19.45 11.81 14.62
CA LYS A 154 20.88 11.61 14.91
C LYS A 154 21.69 11.10 13.72
N LEU A 155 21.05 10.34 12.84
CA LEU A 155 21.69 9.70 11.69
C LEU A 155 20.95 10.03 10.38
N PRO A 156 21.63 10.05 9.23
CA PRO A 156 21.02 10.36 7.94
C PRO A 156 20.28 9.16 7.34
N LEU A 157 19.19 8.69 7.96
CA LEU A 157 18.42 7.52 7.52
C LEU A 157 17.38 7.83 6.42
N ALA A 158 17.53 8.97 5.74
CA ALA A 158 16.56 9.54 4.80
C ALA A 158 15.15 9.69 5.40
N GLY A 159 14.11 9.69 4.58
CA GLY A 159 12.72 9.90 5.01
C GLY A 159 11.99 8.65 5.49
N SER A 160 12.64 7.74 6.23
CA SER A 160 12.00 6.52 6.74
C SER A 160 10.74 6.83 7.54
N HIS A 161 9.69 6.02 7.37
CA HIS A 161 8.35 6.40 7.80
C HIS A 161 8.17 6.54 9.31
N ILE A 162 8.98 5.86 10.13
CA ILE A 162 8.91 5.99 11.61
C ILE A 162 9.28 7.40 12.13
N HIS A 163 10.06 8.18 11.37
CA HIS A 163 10.53 9.50 11.81
C HIS A 163 10.26 10.63 10.81
N SER A 164 9.64 10.31 9.68
CA SER A 164 9.39 11.26 8.60
C SER A 164 8.10 12.05 8.79
N LEU A 165 8.13 13.34 8.47
CA LEU A 165 6.95 14.20 8.36
C LEU A 165 5.92 13.70 7.33
N HIS A 166 6.31 12.80 6.42
CA HIS A 166 5.41 12.23 5.43
C HIS A 166 4.27 11.40 6.05
N THR A 167 4.51 10.70 7.17
CA THR A 167 3.51 9.82 7.79
C THR A 167 3.53 9.93 9.31
N ALA A 168 4.43 9.23 10.00
CA ALA A 168 4.47 9.16 11.47
C ALA A 168 5.07 10.41 12.14
N THR A 169 5.42 11.44 11.38
CA THR A 169 5.97 12.70 11.86
C THR A 169 7.24 12.58 12.73
N ALA A 170 7.68 13.69 13.31
CA ALA A 170 8.65 13.74 14.41
C ALA A 170 7.90 14.07 15.72
N TRP A 171 7.16 13.10 16.31
CA TRP A 171 6.56 13.20 17.65
C TRP A 171 7.61 13.41 18.77
N GLY A 172 7.20 13.86 19.94
CA GLY A 172 8.02 13.80 21.14
C GLY A 172 7.29 13.08 22.25
N GLY A 173 8.03 12.50 23.20
CA GLY A 173 7.48 11.92 24.42
C GLY A 173 7.53 10.40 24.50
N ILE A 174 6.78 9.87 25.48
CA ILE A 174 6.80 8.45 25.87
C ILE A 174 5.41 7.88 25.59
N THR A 175 5.22 7.26 24.42
CA THR A 175 3.89 6.90 23.92
C THR A 175 3.45 5.47 24.29
N GLY A 176 4.37 4.58 24.67
CA GLY A 176 4.05 3.20 25.07
C GLY A 176 4.06 2.96 26.58
N GLY A 177 4.77 3.81 27.32
CA GLY A 177 4.73 3.84 28.78
C GLY A 177 6.08 3.60 29.46
N VAL A 178 6.03 3.60 30.79
CA VAL A 178 7.18 3.50 31.69
C VAL A 178 6.95 2.40 32.71
N TYR A 179 7.90 1.48 32.83
CA TYR A 179 7.79 0.32 33.69
C TYR A 179 9.07 0.05 34.47
N LEU A 180 8.94 -0.45 35.70
CA LEU A 180 10.05 -1.03 36.44
C LEU A 180 9.77 -2.52 36.67
N ASN A 181 10.54 -3.35 35.98
CA ASN A 181 10.49 -4.80 36.14
C ASN A 181 11.36 -5.19 37.35
N ILE A 182 10.75 -5.87 38.31
CA ILE A 182 11.39 -6.44 39.50
C ILE A 182 11.52 -7.95 39.21
N LEU A 183 12.75 -8.36 38.94
CA LEU A 183 13.08 -9.72 38.54
C LEU A 183 13.70 -10.47 39.73
N PRO A 184 13.24 -11.70 40.02
CA PRO A 184 13.78 -12.47 41.13
C PRO A 184 15.27 -12.80 40.93
N PRO A 185 16.03 -13.03 42.03
CA PRO A 185 17.45 -13.35 41.96
C PRO A 185 17.74 -14.62 41.15
N CYS A 186 16.96 -15.68 41.40
CA CYS A 186 16.94 -16.94 40.66
C CYS A 186 15.81 -16.90 39.63
N ARG A 187 16.11 -17.00 38.35
CA ARG A 187 15.11 -16.78 37.30
C ARG A 187 15.46 -17.41 35.95
N VAL A 188 14.45 -17.53 35.09
CA VAL A 188 14.61 -17.75 33.65
C VAL A 188 15.03 -16.43 32.99
N GLN A 189 16.33 -16.28 32.70
CA GLN A 189 16.92 -15.07 32.13
C GLN A 189 16.55 -14.87 30.66
N THR A 190 16.65 -15.93 29.85
CA THR A 190 16.24 -15.94 28.45
C THR A 190 15.38 -17.18 28.20
N LEU A 191 14.42 -17.06 27.30
CA LEU A 191 13.55 -18.14 26.88
C LEU A 191 13.23 -17.98 25.40
N ARG A 192 13.54 -19.01 24.64
CA ARG A 192 13.15 -19.16 23.24
C ARG A 192 12.40 -20.47 23.10
N ILE A 193 11.23 -20.40 22.49
CA ILE A 193 10.43 -21.55 22.11
C ILE A 193 10.45 -21.60 20.59
N GLN A 194 11.08 -22.63 20.05
CA GLN A 194 11.14 -22.88 18.62
C GLN A 194 10.25 -24.08 18.28
N PRO A 195 9.19 -23.89 17.48
CA PRO A 195 8.39 -25.00 17.01
C PRO A 195 9.20 -25.93 16.10
N ASP A 196 9.16 -27.23 16.38
CA ASP A 196 9.57 -28.30 15.47
C ASP A 196 8.31 -28.89 14.85
N ALA A 197 7.83 -28.14 13.86
CA ALA A 197 6.65 -28.44 13.08
C ALA A 197 6.66 -29.88 12.55
N GLU A 198 7.74 -30.37 11.96
CA GLU A 198 7.75 -31.66 11.27
C GLU A 198 7.54 -32.84 12.21
N ASN A 199 8.13 -32.75 13.40
CA ASN A 199 8.14 -33.84 14.36
C ASN A 199 7.11 -33.69 15.49
N GLY A 200 6.35 -32.59 15.51
CA GLY A 200 5.31 -32.39 16.50
C GLY A 200 5.81 -32.05 17.91
N ALA A 201 6.91 -31.31 17.98
CA ALA A 201 7.55 -30.92 19.22
C ALA A 201 7.82 -29.41 19.26
N ILE A 202 8.27 -28.95 20.41
CA ILE A 202 8.98 -27.67 20.54
C ILE A 202 10.37 -27.90 21.09
N LEU A 203 11.31 -27.06 20.66
CA LEU A 203 12.62 -26.93 21.26
C LEU A 203 12.60 -25.71 22.17
N VAL A 204 12.98 -25.91 23.42
CA VAL A 204 13.08 -24.86 24.42
C VAL A 204 14.54 -24.58 24.70
N ASP A 205 14.99 -23.39 24.32
CA ASP A 205 16.28 -22.85 24.72
C ASP A 205 16.05 -21.86 25.84
N CYS A 206 16.66 -22.08 26.99
CA CYS A 206 16.55 -21.13 28.09
C CYS A 206 17.83 -21.05 28.91
N THR A 207 18.12 -19.85 29.40
CA THR A 207 19.18 -19.64 30.39
C THR A 207 18.54 -19.36 31.72
N VAL A 208 18.87 -20.15 32.73
CA VAL A 208 18.52 -19.88 34.13
C VAL A 208 19.69 -19.19 34.80
N SER A 209 19.42 -18.10 35.53
CA SER A 209 20.45 -17.33 36.24
C SER A 209 20.15 -17.27 37.73
N ALA A 210 21.19 -17.41 38.56
CA ALA A 210 21.11 -17.32 40.01
C ALA A 210 22.35 -16.64 40.62
N PRO A 211 22.28 -16.06 41.83
CA PRO A 211 23.43 -15.46 42.51
C PRO A 211 24.55 -16.47 42.80
N ALA A 212 25.82 -16.10 42.59
CA ALA A 212 26.96 -17.02 42.77
C ALA A 212 27.21 -17.44 44.23
N ASN A 213 26.74 -16.65 45.20
CA ASN A 213 26.89 -16.93 46.63
C ASN A 213 25.76 -17.81 47.21
N GLY A 214 24.74 -18.13 46.42
CA GLY A 214 23.70 -19.08 46.79
C GLY A 214 24.22 -20.51 46.69
N LEU A 215 23.89 -21.37 47.67
CA LEU A 215 24.18 -22.81 47.57
C LEU A 215 23.69 -23.34 46.22
N ALA A 216 24.53 -24.09 45.51
CA ALA A 216 24.10 -24.90 44.38
C ALA A 216 23.04 -25.91 44.86
N LYS A 217 21.77 -25.52 44.80
CA LYS A 217 20.62 -26.38 45.06
C LYS A 217 20.17 -26.96 43.73
N ALA A 218 19.75 -28.22 43.74
CA ALA A 218 19.12 -28.84 42.58
C ALA A 218 17.78 -28.15 42.32
N MET A 219 17.74 -27.24 41.35
CA MET A 219 16.51 -26.60 40.91
C MET A 219 15.83 -27.45 39.84
N GLN A 220 14.52 -27.28 39.70
CA GLN A 220 13.74 -27.91 38.65
C GLN A 220 13.06 -26.86 37.80
N LEU A 221 13.11 -27.03 36.49
CA LEU A 221 12.33 -26.24 35.54
C LEU A 221 11.13 -27.08 35.13
N HIS A 222 9.92 -26.57 35.33
CA HIS A 222 8.67 -27.17 34.87
C HIS A 222 8.13 -26.37 33.68
N VAL A 223 7.61 -27.07 32.68
CA VAL A 223 6.93 -26.46 31.54
C VAL A 223 5.55 -27.09 31.42
N ASP A 224 4.53 -26.27 31.63
CA ASP A 224 3.13 -26.62 31.42
C ASP A 224 2.68 -25.96 30.11
N ILE A 225 2.10 -26.73 29.19
CA ILE A 225 1.65 -26.24 27.88
C ILE A 225 0.13 -26.40 27.80
N GLN A 226 -0.56 -25.31 27.49
CA GLN A 226 -1.98 -25.32 27.18
C GLN A 226 -2.18 -25.31 25.66
N HIS A 227 -2.90 -26.30 25.16
CA HIS A 227 -3.33 -26.40 23.77
C HIS A 227 -4.41 -25.33 23.47
N PRO A 228 -4.55 -24.85 22.22
CA PRO A 228 -5.54 -23.83 21.84
C PRO A 228 -7.00 -24.14 22.23
N ASP A 229 -7.39 -25.41 22.29
CA ASP A 229 -8.72 -25.84 22.75
C ASP A 229 -8.94 -25.70 24.28
N GLY A 230 -7.92 -25.26 25.02
CA GLY A 230 -7.93 -25.04 26.45
C GLY A 230 -7.41 -26.21 27.29
N THR A 231 -7.12 -27.36 26.68
CA THR A 231 -6.59 -28.54 27.39
C THR A 231 -5.12 -28.34 27.79
N TRP A 232 -4.72 -28.88 28.94
CA TRP A 232 -3.33 -28.87 29.39
C TRP A 232 -2.66 -30.19 29.03
N LEU A 233 -1.49 -30.12 28.42
CA LEU A 233 -0.65 -31.27 28.13
C LEU A 233 0.06 -31.78 29.39
N ASP A 234 0.68 -32.96 29.30
CA ASP A 234 1.52 -33.49 30.36
C ASP A 234 2.65 -32.52 30.71
N ARG A 235 2.91 -32.37 32.01
CA ARG A 235 3.97 -31.50 32.50
C ARG A 235 5.34 -32.05 32.14
N TYR A 236 6.18 -31.18 31.58
CA TYR A 236 7.60 -31.45 31.37
C TYR A 236 8.43 -30.96 32.56
N SER A 237 9.51 -31.66 32.88
CA SER A 237 10.43 -31.26 33.95
C SER A 237 11.88 -31.59 33.60
N CYS A 238 12.79 -30.65 33.85
CA CYS A 238 14.23 -30.89 33.75
C CYS A 238 14.97 -30.39 35.00
N HIS A 239 16.08 -31.05 35.32
CA HIS A 239 16.97 -30.62 36.40
C HIS A 239 17.89 -29.51 35.89
N VAL A 240 18.06 -28.47 36.70
CA VAL A 240 18.90 -27.33 36.36
C VAL A 240 20.19 -27.41 37.18
N GLU A 241 21.30 -27.69 36.51
CA GLU A 241 22.62 -27.69 37.12
C GLU A 241 23.34 -26.36 36.83
N LEU A 242 23.50 -25.54 37.86
CA LEU A 242 24.23 -24.28 37.76
C LEU A 242 25.74 -24.52 37.72
N SER A 243 26.38 -24.09 36.64
CA SER A 243 27.85 -24.03 36.54
C SER A 243 28.39 -22.68 37.00
N GLY A 244 29.55 -22.69 37.68
CA GLY A 244 30.26 -21.48 38.14
C GLY A 244 30.58 -20.49 37.00
N PRO A 245 30.97 -19.24 37.31
CA PRO A 245 30.80 -18.12 36.39
C PRO A 245 31.52 -18.34 35.06
N ALA A 246 30.76 -18.33 33.97
CA ALA A 246 31.30 -18.14 32.63
C ALA A 246 31.74 -16.67 32.52
N HIS A 247 33.06 -16.44 32.59
CA HIS A 247 33.75 -15.15 32.53
C HIS A 247 33.51 -14.17 33.68
N ILE A 248 34.53 -14.01 34.53
CA ILE A 248 34.70 -12.83 35.38
C ILE A 248 35.31 -11.73 34.51
N ASP A 249 34.52 -10.75 34.09
CA ASP A 249 35.08 -9.48 33.67
C ASP A 249 35.48 -8.70 34.92
N ILE A 250 36.80 -8.52 35.11
CA ILE A 250 37.41 -7.92 36.31
C ILE A 250 36.95 -6.46 36.55
N ASN A 251 36.26 -5.85 35.59
CA ASN A 251 35.72 -4.48 35.68
C ASN A 251 34.18 -4.40 35.79
N SER A 252 33.45 -5.51 35.85
CA SER A 252 31.99 -5.50 35.92
C SER A 252 31.47 -5.22 37.34
N VAL A 253 30.54 -4.27 37.48
CA VAL A 253 29.84 -3.92 38.74
C VAL A 253 28.68 -4.90 39.03
N VAL A 254 28.46 -5.90 38.17
CA VAL A 254 27.39 -6.89 38.32
C VAL A 254 27.82 -7.97 39.33
N PRO A 255 26.98 -8.35 40.32
CA PRO A 255 27.27 -9.48 41.19
C PRO A 255 27.56 -10.74 40.37
N ALA A 256 28.57 -11.50 40.75
CA ALA A 256 28.86 -12.78 40.12
C ALA A 256 27.59 -13.65 40.11
N ARG A 257 27.20 -14.16 38.94
CA ARG A 257 26.04 -15.02 38.74
C ARG A 257 26.49 -16.37 38.20
N ASN A 258 25.81 -17.42 38.65
CA ASN A 258 25.91 -18.73 38.04
C ASN A 258 24.77 -18.85 37.03
N ASN A 259 25.06 -19.45 35.88
CA ASN A 259 24.06 -19.69 34.84
C ASN A 259 24.01 -21.18 34.54
N ALA A 260 22.82 -21.65 34.18
CA ALA A 260 22.59 -22.93 33.53
C ALA A 260 22.00 -22.64 32.16
N VAL A 261 22.61 -23.18 31.12
CA VAL A 261 22.08 -23.11 29.76
C VAL A 261 21.43 -24.45 29.48
N ILE A 262 20.14 -24.40 29.16
CA ILE A 262 19.37 -25.52 28.67
C ILE A 262 19.19 -25.25 27.18
N ASP A 263 19.87 -26.05 26.38
CA ASP A 263 19.92 -25.92 24.94
C ASP A 263 19.15 -27.07 24.31
N GLN A 264 18.24 -26.73 23.38
CA GLN A 264 17.41 -27.65 22.62
C GLN A 264 16.64 -28.67 23.49
N TRP A 265 16.03 -28.24 24.60
CA TRP A 265 15.18 -29.13 25.38
C TRP A 265 13.90 -29.45 24.61
N ARG A 266 13.87 -30.66 24.07
CA ARG A 266 12.78 -31.13 23.23
C ARG A 266 11.57 -31.57 24.07
N LEU A 267 10.44 -30.93 23.83
CA LEU A 267 9.15 -31.23 24.46
C LEU A 267 8.15 -31.67 23.39
N GLU A 268 7.59 -32.87 23.51
CA GLU A 268 6.61 -33.38 22.55
C GLU A 268 5.25 -32.72 22.80
N LEU A 269 4.52 -32.29 21.77
CA LEU A 269 3.18 -31.74 21.97
C LEU A 269 2.10 -32.84 22.12
N GLY A 270 2.51 -34.11 22.07
CA GLY A 270 1.72 -35.29 22.38
C GLY A 270 1.37 -36.13 21.15
N ALA A 271 1.34 -37.45 21.30
CA ALA A 271 0.95 -38.40 20.25
C ALA A 271 -0.58 -38.64 20.17
N GLU A 272 -1.33 -38.26 21.21
CA GLU A 272 -2.78 -38.50 21.33
C GLU A 272 -3.64 -37.26 21.01
N VAL A 273 -3.04 -36.07 20.91
CA VAL A 273 -3.71 -34.80 20.57
C VAL A 273 -3.23 -34.33 19.19
N SER A 274 -4.16 -33.91 18.32
CA SER A 274 -3.79 -33.34 17.02
C SER A 274 -3.06 -32.03 17.22
N ILE A 275 -1.83 -31.90 16.67
CA ILE A 275 -1.07 -30.66 16.73
C ILE A 275 -1.81 -29.58 15.94
N ALA A 276 -2.44 -28.65 16.65
CA ALA A 276 -2.98 -27.42 16.07
C ALA A 276 -1.83 -26.59 15.48
N ARG A 277 -1.96 -26.19 14.21
CA ARG A 277 -0.95 -25.41 13.47
C ARG A 277 -1.39 -23.97 13.37
N TRP A 278 -0.44 -23.06 13.56
CA TRP A 278 -0.66 -21.66 13.23
C TRP A 278 -0.52 -21.44 11.71
N SER A 279 -1.44 -20.70 11.12
CA SER A 279 -1.45 -20.30 9.72
C SER A 279 -2.32 -19.06 9.51
N ASP A 280 -2.33 -18.53 8.29
CA ASP A 280 -3.19 -17.40 7.92
C ASP A 280 -4.68 -17.76 7.80
N GLU A 281 -5.05 -19.04 7.85
CA GLU A 281 -6.45 -19.49 7.90
C GLU A 281 -6.85 -20.06 9.26
N SER A 282 -5.87 -20.50 10.05
CA SER A 282 -6.06 -21.11 11.36
C SER A 282 -4.99 -20.58 12.32
N PRO A 283 -5.19 -19.42 12.96
CA PRO A 283 -4.19 -18.77 13.82
C PRO A 283 -4.14 -19.39 15.22
N GLU A 284 -3.88 -20.70 15.29
CA GLU A 284 -3.89 -21.45 16.54
C GLU A 284 -2.68 -21.10 17.44
N LEU A 285 -2.94 -20.67 18.68
CA LEU A 285 -1.92 -20.24 19.64
C LEU A 285 -1.94 -21.10 20.91
N TYR A 286 -0.79 -21.68 21.24
CA TYR A 286 -0.55 -22.37 22.50
C TYR A 286 -0.11 -21.37 23.56
N ARG A 287 -0.26 -21.75 24.83
CA ARG A 287 0.30 -21.01 25.97
C ARG A 287 1.28 -21.90 26.73
N ALA A 288 2.55 -21.49 26.77
CA ALA A 288 3.56 -22.10 27.63
C ALA A 288 3.65 -21.33 28.96
N VAL A 289 3.63 -22.05 30.08
CA VAL A 289 3.94 -21.52 31.41
C VAL A 289 5.15 -22.26 31.96
N ILE A 290 6.24 -21.52 32.15
CA ILE A 290 7.54 -22.05 32.58
C ILE A 290 7.77 -21.61 34.02
N ARG A 291 8.03 -22.57 34.91
CA ARG A 291 8.23 -22.35 36.34
C ARG A 291 9.56 -22.89 36.80
N LEU A 292 10.32 -22.09 37.55
CA LEU A 292 11.55 -22.51 38.21
C LEU A 292 11.26 -22.81 39.67
N HIS A 293 11.68 -23.98 40.16
CA HIS A 293 11.41 -24.43 41.53
C HIS A 293 12.69 -24.82 42.29
N ASP A 294 12.66 -24.61 43.61
CA ASP A 294 13.56 -25.21 44.60
C ASP A 294 12.72 -26.05 45.58
N GLY A 295 12.68 -27.36 45.36
CA GLY A 295 11.72 -28.24 46.04
C GLY A 295 10.28 -27.85 45.70
N GLU A 296 9.47 -27.53 46.72
CA GLU A 296 8.08 -27.09 46.57
C GLU A 296 7.95 -25.56 46.34
N GLN A 297 9.04 -24.81 46.51
CA GLN A 297 9.01 -23.35 46.38
C GLN A 297 9.17 -22.93 44.91
N GLU A 298 8.21 -22.17 44.38
CA GLU A 298 8.35 -21.48 43.09
C GLU A 298 9.27 -20.26 43.24
N LEU A 299 10.30 -20.18 42.41
CA LEU A 299 11.33 -19.13 42.40
C LEU A 299 11.14 -18.13 41.25
N ASP A 300 10.48 -18.54 40.17
CA ASP A 300 10.19 -17.70 39.02
C ASP A 300 9.09 -18.31 38.15
N GLN A 301 8.34 -17.47 37.44
CA GLN A 301 7.38 -17.88 36.43
C GLN A 301 7.41 -16.94 35.23
N VAL A 302 7.47 -17.51 34.02
CA VAL A 302 7.27 -16.78 32.75
C VAL A 302 6.22 -17.46 31.89
N GLN A 303 5.52 -16.66 31.09
CA GLN A 303 4.47 -17.13 30.20
C GLN A 303 4.67 -16.57 28.80
N HIS A 304 4.51 -17.43 27.81
CA HIS A 304 4.55 -17.05 26.40
C HIS A 304 3.42 -17.72 25.62
N SER A 305 2.78 -16.96 24.74
CA SER A 305 1.99 -17.53 23.65
C SER A 305 2.94 -17.90 22.49
N PHE A 306 2.65 -18.99 21.79
CA PHE A 306 3.42 -19.37 20.59
C PHE A 306 2.54 -20.13 19.59
N GLY A 307 2.86 -19.97 18.30
CA GLY A 307 2.21 -20.71 17.22
C GLY A 307 3.14 -21.77 16.64
N VAL A 308 2.60 -22.96 16.33
CA VAL A 308 3.37 -24.03 15.69
C VAL A 308 3.23 -23.92 14.18
N ARG A 309 4.28 -23.46 13.50
CA ARG A 309 4.30 -23.33 12.03
C ARG A 309 5.67 -23.60 11.43
N SER A 310 5.73 -23.85 10.12
CA SER A 310 6.93 -23.64 9.29
C SER A 310 6.64 -22.61 8.19
N PHE A 311 7.62 -21.75 7.86
CA PHE A 311 7.52 -20.82 6.73
C PHE A 311 8.87 -20.77 6.02
N VAL A 312 8.91 -21.24 4.77
CA VAL A 312 10.16 -21.48 4.04
C VAL A 312 10.04 -21.03 2.59
N ALA A 313 11.18 -20.68 1.99
CA ALA A 313 11.31 -20.58 0.54
C ALA A 313 11.72 -21.95 -0.01
N ASN A 314 10.88 -22.55 -0.84
CA ASN A 314 11.18 -23.77 -1.56
C ASN A 314 11.33 -23.47 -3.06
N GLY A 315 12.57 -23.28 -3.50
CA GLY A 315 12.86 -22.75 -4.83
C GLY A 315 12.24 -21.35 -5.00
N LYS A 316 11.31 -21.21 -5.95
CA LYS A 316 10.60 -19.95 -6.24
C LYS A 316 9.28 -19.77 -5.51
N GLN A 317 8.88 -20.75 -4.70
CA GLN A 317 7.62 -20.71 -3.95
C GLN A 317 7.87 -20.43 -2.47
N LEU A 318 6.88 -19.80 -1.84
CA LEU A 318 6.81 -19.71 -0.39
C LEU A 318 5.86 -20.81 0.10
N GLU A 319 6.21 -21.48 1.18
CA GLU A 319 5.38 -22.52 1.79
C GLU A 319 5.11 -22.19 3.26
N LEU A 320 3.84 -22.30 3.67
CA LEU A 320 3.39 -22.24 5.04
C LEU A 320 2.91 -23.64 5.44
N ASN A 321 3.55 -24.24 6.45
CA ASN A 321 3.27 -25.62 6.87
C ASN A 321 3.37 -26.66 5.74
N GLY A 322 4.31 -26.46 4.81
CA GLY A 322 4.52 -27.33 3.64
C GLY A 322 3.48 -27.17 2.53
N THR A 323 2.57 -26.20 2.65
CA THR A 323 1.59 -25.84 1.61
C THR A 323 2.01 -24.54 0.95
N PRO A 324 2.08 -24.46 -0.39
CA PRO A 324 2.43 -23.21 -1.06
C PRO A 324 1.45 -22.09 -0.74
N VAL A 325 1.97 -20.90 -0.44
CA VAL A 325 1.20 -19.70 -0.10
C VAL A 325 1.58 -18.56 -1.05
N TYR A 326 0.58 -17.82 -1.51
CA TYR A 326 0.78 -16.58 -2.27
C TYR A 326 0.52 -15.39 -1.33
N LEU A 327 1.51 -14.51 -1.19
CA LEU A 327 1.37 -13.32 -0.35
C LEU A 327 0.47 -12.29 -1.04
N ARG A 328 -0.67 -12.03 -0.43
CA ARG A 328 -1.66 -11.03 -0.83
C ARG A 328 -1.49 -9.87 0.13
N GLY A 329 -0.56 -9.00 -0.22
CA GLY A 329 0.03 -8.02 0.69
C GLY A 329 -0.35 -6.58 0.40
N TYR A 330 -0.37 -5.78 1.45
CA TYR A 330 -0.33 -4.31 1.39
C TYR A 330 0.90 -3.78 2.15
N VAL A 331 1.27 -2.53 1.90
CA VAL A 331 2.41 -1.85 2.52
C VAL A 331 1.91 -0.84 3.55
N ASP A 332 2.24 -1.02 4.82
CA ASP A 332 1.94 -0.06 5.87
C ASP A 332 3.09 0.93 6.06
N CYS A 333 2.80 2.21 5.81
CA CYS A 333 3.76 3.32 5.91
C CYS A 333 3.69 4.09 7.24
N CYS A 334 3.31 3.45 8.35
CA CYS A 334 3.21 4.04 9.68
C CYS A 334 2.22 5.24 9.74
N ILE A 335 1.00 5.01 9.23
CA ILE A 335 -0.02 6.05 9.02
C ILE A 335 -0.98 6.13 10.23
N PHE A 336 -0.88 7.22 11.01
CA PHE A 336 -1.69 7.46 12.21
C PHE A 336 -2.25 8.89 12.25
N PRO A 337 -3.34 9.19 11.52
CA PRO A 337 -3.84 10.57 11.32
C PRO A 337 -4.30 11.28 12.60
N LEU A 338 -4.63 10.53 13.66
CA LEU A 338 -5.12 11.11 14.92
C LEU A 338 -3.99 11.39 15.90
N THR A 339 -3.13 10.40 16.15
CA THR A 339 -2.06 10.49 17.15
C THR A 339 -0.76 11.06 16.57
N GLY A 340 -0.53 10.88 15.27
CA GLY A 340 0.76 11.16 14.63
C GLY A 340 1.87 10.23 15.11
N TYR A 341 1.56 9.08 15.72
CA TYR A 341 2.50 8.06 16.20
C TYR A 341 1.80 6.69 16.35
N PRO A 342 2.54 5.56 16.37
CA PRO A 342 1.95 4.23 16.52
C PRO A 342 1.09 4.06 17.78
N VAL A 343 -0.09 3.48 17.61
CA VAL A 343 -1.05 3.27 18.71
C VAL A 343 -0.63 2.06 19.57
N TRP A 344 -0.79 2.16 20.89
CA TRP A 344 -0.45 1.11 21.86
C TRP A 344 -1.69 0.36 22.37
N ASP A 345 -2.58 -0.02 21.44
CA ASP A 345 -3.81 -0.75 21.72
C ASP A 345 -3.96 -1.90 20.71
N LYS A 346 -4.14 -3.13 21.21
CA LYS A 346 -4.29 -4.32 20.37
C LYS A 346 -5.59 -4.29 19.58
N GLU A 347 -6.66 -3.79 20.19
CA GLU A 347 -7.99 -3.77 19.54
C GLU A 347 -8.00 -2.88 18.30
N HIS A 348 -7.22 -1.80 18.30
CA HIS A 348 -7.00 -0.96 17.13
C HIS A 348 -6.49 -1.77 15.93
N TYR A 349 -5.47 -2.60 16.12
CA TYR A 349 -4.88 -3.41 15.04
C TYR A 349 -5.74 -4.63 14.68
N LEU A 350 -6.43 -5.25 15.64
CA LEU A 350 -7.41 -6.32 15.35
C LEU A 350 -8.48 -5.85 14.36
N GLN A 351 -9.01 -4.63 14.56
CA GLN A 351 -10.00 -4.06 13.64
C GLN A 351 -9.42 -3.85 12.23
N GLN A 352 -8.19 -3.36 12.13
CA GLN A 352 -7.50 -3.16 10.85
C GLN A 352 -7.27 -4.47 10.11
N PHE A 353 -6.77 -5.50 10.80
CA PHE A 353 -6.54 -6.81 10.17
C PHE A 353 -7.84 -7.48 9.73
N ARG A 354 -8.91 -7.37 10.51
CA ARG A 354 -10.25 -7.87 10.10
C ARG A 354 -10.75 -7.20 8.83
N VAL A 355 -10.54 -5.88 8.70
CA VAL A 355 -10.86 -5.15 7.47
C VAL A 355 -9.96 -5.63 6.33
N ALA A 356 -8.64 -5.66 6.49
CA ALA A 356 -7.74 -6.14 5.43
C ALA A 356 -8.09 -7.57 4.96
N ARG A 357 -8.41 -8.47 5.91
CA ARG A 357 -8.82 -9.85 5.65
C ARG A 357 -10.12 -9.95 4.87
N SER A 358 -11.09 -9.06 5.10
CA SER A 358 -12.34 -9.08 4.33
C SER A 358 -12.09 -8.78 2.84
N TYR A 359 -11.04 -8.02 2.51
CA TYR A 359 -10.58 -7.78 1.14
C TYR A 359 -9.59 -8.85 0.62
N GLY A 360 -9.42 -9.97 1.33
CA GLY A 360 -8.60 -11.12 0.92
C GLY A 360 -7.10 -11.02 1.21
N PHE A 361 -6.64 -9.95 1.88
CA PHE A 361 -5.23 -9.82 2.26
C PHE A 361 -4.84 -10.82 3.35
N ASN A 362 -3.64 -11.40 3.23
CA ASN A 362 -3.05 -12.27 4.24
C ASN A 362 -1.64 -11.84 4.69
N HIS A 363 -1.12 -10.75 4.10
CA HIS A 363 0.23 -10.28 4.32
C HIS A 363 0.27 -8.76 4.54
N VAL A 364 1.18 -8.29 5.39
CA VAL A 364 1.50 -6.87 5.54
C VAL A 364 3.01 -6.67 5.59
N ARG A 365 3.51 -5.69 4.83
CA ARG A 365 4.89 -5.20 4.91
C ARG A 365 4.92 -3.89 5.67
N LEU A 366 5.76 -3.79 6.69
CA LEU A 366 6.04 -2.53 7.38
C LEU A 366 7.15 -1.80 6.62
N HIS A 367 6.86 -0.64 6.02
CA HIS A 367 7.85 0.10 5.23
C HIS A 367 8.63 1.09 6.11
N GLY A 368 9.92 0.83 6.31
CA GLY A 368 10.82 1.74 7.03
C GLY A 368 10.45 1.93 8.52
N TRP A 369 9.80 0.94 9.12
CA TRP A 369 9.45 0.90 10.54
C TRP A 369 9.17 -0.52 11.03
N SER A 370 9.09 -0.69 12.36
CA SER A 370 8.53 -1.88 13.00
C SER A 370 7.46 -1.47 13.98
N ALA A 371 6.41 -2.28 14.08
CA ALA A 371 5.22 -1.96 14.85
C ALA A 371 5.40 -2.29 16.34
N PRO A 372 4.65 -1.61 17.24
CA PRO A 372 4.69 -1.89 18.67
C PRO A 372 4.08 -3.26 18.98
N GLU A 373 4.36 -3.81 20.17
CA GLU A 373 3.90 -5.13 20.62
C GLU A 373 2.41 -5.43 20.35
N PRO A 374 1.45 -4.51 20.60
CA PRO A 374 0.03 -4.81 20.37
C PRO A 374 -0.33 -5.10 18.91
N PHE A 375 0.47 -4.63 17.94
CA PHE A 375 0.31 -5.00 16.53
C PHE A 375 0.64 -6.47 16.31
N TRP A 376 1.73 -6.96 16.91
CA TRP A 376 2.19 -8.33 16.74
C TRP A 376 1.27 -9.34 17.41
N ASP A 377 0.76 -9.02 18.60
CA ASP A 377 -0.28 -9.82 19.26
C ASP A 377 -1.55 -9.90 18.39
N ALA A 378 -1.98 -8.79 17.79
CA ALA A 378 -3.14 -8.78 16.89
C ALA A 378 -2.87 -9.57 15.60
N ALA A 379 -1.66 -9.50 15.05
CA ALA A 379 -1.27 -10.23 13.85
C ALA A 379 -1.21 -11.74 14.11
N ASP A 380 -0.72 -12.15 15.29
CA ASP A 380 -0.73 -13.55 15.73
C ASP A 380 -2.16 -14.08 15.86
N GLU A 381 -3.08 -13.31 16.45
CA GLU A 381 -4.48 -13.70 16.69
C GLU A 381 -5.32 -13.74 15.40
N GLU A 382 -5.08 -12.87 14.42
CA GLU A 382 -5.86 -12.79 13.18
C GLU A 382 -5.22 -13.58 12.02
N GLY A 383 -4.03 -14.17 12.23
CA GLY A 383 -3.33 -14.95 11.20
C GLY A 383 -2.73 -14.08 10.11
N MET A 384 -2.08 -12.97 10.48
CA MET A 384 -1.41 -12.10 9.53
C MET A 384 0.06 -12.45 9.35
N LEU A 385 0.48 -12.64 8.11
CA LEU A 385 1.89 -12.81 7.75
C LEU A 385 2.54 -11.42 7.70
N VAL A 386 3.58 -11.19 8.49
CA VAL A 386 4.20 -9.87 8.63
C VAL A 386 5.64 -9.91 8.16
N GLN A 387 5.96 -8.94 7.29
CA GLN A 387 7.33 -8.55 6.98
C GLN A 387 7.71 -7.29 7.76
N ALA A 388 8.66 -7.41 8.69
CA ALA A 388 9.28 -6.27 9.34
C ALA A 388 10.42 -5.67 8.49
N GLU A 389 10.80 -4.44 8.78
CA GLU A 389 11.86 -3.74 8.05
C GLU A 389 12.67 -2.85 8.99
N LEU A 390 13.97 -2.69 8.73
CA LEU A 390 14.77 -1.68 9.41
C LEU A 390 14.29 -0.26 9.07
N PRO A 391 14.44 0.72 9.97
CA PRO A 391 14.03 2.10 9.74
C PRO A 391 15.00 2.84 8.80
N HIS A 392 15.11 2.37 7.55
CA HIS A 392 16.12 2.82 6.61
C HIS A 392 15.62 2.94 5.17
N TRP A 393 15.82 4.12 4.58
CA TRP A 393 15.53 4.42 3.17
C TRP A 393 16.62 5.28 2.50
N SER A 394 17.87 5.18 2.96
CA SER A 394 18.98 5.96 2.38
C SER A 394 19.57 5.28 1.14
N ARG A 395 20.40 6.03 0.39
CA ARG A 395 21.10 5.56 -0.83
C ARG A 395 22.55 5.12 -0.56
N PHE A 396 22.92 4.84 0.69
CA PHE A 396 24.30 4.47 1.02
C PHE A 396 24.76 3.13 0.40
N PHE A 397 23.83 2.27 0.00
CA PHE A 397 24.13 0.93 -0.52
C PHE A 397 23.96 0.80 -2.05
N GLU A 398 23.83 1.92 -2.78
CA GLU A 398 23.66 1.88 -4.25
C GLU A 398 24.91 1.41 -4.99
N GLN A 399 26.09 1.65 -4.43
CA GLN A 399 27.39 1.32 -5.03
C GLN A 399 28.04 0.19 -4.24
N PRO A 400 28.14 -1.04 -4.80
CA PRO A 400 28.65 -2.21 -4.06
C PRO A 400 30.08 -2.07 -3.49
N ASP A 401 30.90 -1.21 -4.10
CA ASP A 401 32.30 -0.98 -3.71
C ASP A 401 32.47 0.17 -2.69
N HIS A 402 31.38 0.81 -2.24
CA HIS A 402 31.42 1.94 -1.31
C HIS A 402 30.76 1.57 0.02
N PRO A 403 31.52 1.48 1.13
CA PRO A 403 30.92 1.13 2.41
C PRO A 403 30.00 2.25 2.92
N ALA A 404 28.93 1.87 3.61
CA ALA A 404 28.08 2.80 4.32
C ALA A 404 28.83 3.44 5.51
N PRO A 405 28.37 4.61 6.02
CA PRO A 405 28.91 5.17 7.24
C PRO A 405 28.85 4.18 8.40
N ALA A 406 29.97 3.99 9.11
CA ALA A 406 30.12 2.94 10.12
C ALA A 406 29.13 3.09 11.28
N GLU A 407 28.81 4.32 11.67
CA GLU A 407 27.81 4.65 12.67
C GLU A 407 26.39 4.27 12.25
N VAL A 408 26.06 4.42 10.96
CA VAL A 408 24.77 4.01 10.40
C VAL A 408 24.68 2.49 10.41
N LEU A 409 25.69 1.79 9.89
CA LEU A 409 25.72 0.33 9.86
C LEU A 409 25.65 -0.26 11.28
N SER A 410 26.40 0.31 12.24
CA SER A 410 26.39 -0.11 13.64
C SER A 410 25.01 0.07 14.28
N TYR A 411 24.37 1.22 14.05
CA TYR A 411 23.02 1.50 14.54
C TYR A 411 21.98 0.52 13.97
N LEU A 412 21.98 0.31 12.64
CA LEU A 412 21.10 -0.64 11.98
C LEU A 412 21.30 -2.08 12.45
N THR A 413 22.56 -2.47 12.73
CA THR A 413 22.87 -3.78 13.31
C THR A 413 22.26 -3.94 14.69
N GLN A 414 22.33 -2.91 15.54
CA GLN A 414 21.72 -2.93 16.87
C GLN A 414 20.19 -2.98 16.80
N GLU A 415 19.58 -2.23 15.87
CA GLU A 415 18.14 -2.28 15.63
C GLU A 415 17.70 -3.68 15.16
N LEU A 416 18.44 -4.28 14.23
CA LEU A 416 18.21 -5.65 13.75
C LEU A 416 18.26 -6.65 14.92
N ASP A 417 19.32 -6.60 15.73
CA ASP A 417 19.50 -7.52 16.84
C ASP A 417 18.37 -7.43 17.86
N GLY A 418 17.96 -6.21 18.21
CA GLY A 418 16.85 -5.98 19.15
C GLY A 418 15.51 -6.48 18.60
N LEU A 419 15.25 -6.25 17.31
CA LEU A 419 14.01 -6.71 16.68
C LEU A 419 13.96 -8.24 16.62
N LEU A 420 15.05 -8.91 16.26
CA LEU A 420 15.07 -10.39 16.27
C LEU A 420 14.93 -10.96 17.68
N GLN A 421 15.49 -10.30 18.70
CA GLN A 421 15.33 -10.71 20.10
C GLN A 421 13.92 -10.49 20.65
N SER A 422 13.16 -9.52 20.15
CA SER A 422 11.80 -9.25 20.60
C SER A 422 10.75 -10.03 19.79
N LEU A 423 10.96 -10.13 18.48
CA LEU A 423 9.95 -10.64 17.56
C LEU A 423 9.95 -12.16 17.38
N HIS A 424 11.01 -12.87 17.80
CA HIS A 424 11.13 -14.33 17.58
C HIS A 424 9.95 -15.14 18.15
N ARG A 425 9.23 -14.60 19.14
CA ARG A 425 8.08 -15.25 19.78
C ARG A 425 6.80 -15.23 18.93
N HIS A 426 6.70 -14.29 17.99
CA HIS A 426 5.49 -14.09 17.20
C HIS A 426 5.51 -15.02 15.98
N PRO A 427 4.53 -15.94 15.83
CA PRO A 427 4.38 -16.73 14.61
C PRO A 427 4.04 -15.87 13.37
N SER A 428 3.40 -14.71 13.55
CA SER A 428 3.11 -13.74 12.48
C SER A 428 4.35 -13.09 11.88
N PHE A 429 5.43 -12.95 12.64
CA PHE A 429 6.72 -12.51 12.10
C PHE A 429 7.24 -13.60 11.19
N VAL A 430 7.29 -13.37 9.87
CA VAL A 430 7.67 -14.42 8.89
C VAL A 430 8.85 -13.99 8.01
N MET A 431 8.99 -12.69 7.79
CA MET A 431 9.92 -12.11 6.84
C MET A 431 10.54 -10.83 7.40
N PHE A 432 11.75 -10.51 6.97
CA PHE A 432 12.43 -9.27 7.34
C PHE A 432 13.23 -8.68 6.17
N SER A 433 13.23 -7.36 6.02
CA SER A 433 14.06 -6.62 5.04
C SER A 433 15.01 -5.64 5.72
N MET A 434 16.21 -5.46 5.16
CA MET A 434 17.19 -4.49 5.68
C MET A 434 16.85 -3.02 5.35
N GLY A 435 15.78 -2.78 4.59
CA GLY A 435 15.24 -1.45 4.30
C GLY A 435 14.55 -1.39 2.94
N ASN A 436 14.17 -0.18 2.54
CA ASN A 436 13.52 0.09 1.26
C ASN A 436 14.48 0.73 0.27
N GLU A 437 14.49 0.27 -0.98
CA GLU A 437 15.09 0.94 -2.13
C GLU A 437 16.57 1.35 -1.95
N LEU A 438 17.34 0.48 -1.32
CA LEU A 438 18.70 0.74 -0.85
C LEU A 438 19.77 0.61 -1.93
N ILE A 439 19.50 -0.23 -2.92
CA ILE A 439 20.50 -0.70 -3.89
C ILE A 439 20.23 -0.19 -5.30
N GLY A 440 21.30 -0.14 -6.09
CA GLY A 440 21.22 0.02 -7.54
C GLY A 440 20.84 -1.31 -8.23
N PRO A 441 21.41 -1.62 -9.41
CA PRO A 441 21.12 -2.89 -10.09
C PRO A 441 21.58 -4.15 -9.34
N ASN A 442 22.65 -4.06 -8.54
CA ASN A 442 23.31 -5.21 -7.90
C ASN A 442 23.20 -5.12 -6.37
N GLY A 443 23.41 -6.24 -5.69
CA GLY A 443 23.44 -6.29 -4.22
C GLY A 443 24.67 -5.66 -3.59
N HIS A 444 24.62 -5.48 -2.27
CA HIS A 444 25.67 -4.82 -1.49
C HIS A 444 26.22 -5.74 -0.39
N PRO A 445 27.55 -5.90 -0.24
CA PRO A 445 28.16 -6.83 0.71
C PRO A 445 27.75 -6.60 2.17
N GLU A 446 27.63 -5.34 2.60
CA GLU A 446 27.23 -5.01 3.98
C GLU A 446 25.77 -5.38 4.27
N LEU A 447 24.86 -5.28 3.28
CA LEU A 447 23.48 -5.75 3.44
C LEU A 447 23.43 -7.28 3.50
N ASN A 448 24.24 -7.97 2.68
CA ASN A 448 24.37 -9.44 2.76
C ASN A 448 24.93 -9.89 4.13
N ALA A 449 25.84 -9.12 4.73
CA ALA A 449 26.35 -9.39 6.07
C ALA A 449 25.25 -9.29 7.15
N LEU A 450 24.36 -8.29 7.04
CA LEU A 450 23.18 -8.17 7.91
C LEU A 450 22.21 -9.34 7.70
N VAL A 451 21.97 -9.74 6.46
CA VAL A 451 21.15 -10.91 6.13
C VAL A 451 21.73 -12.20 6.72
N SER A 452 23.05 -12.43 6.58
CA SER A 452 23.72 -13.59 7.18
C SER A 452 23.59 -13.58 8.70
N ARG A 453 23.83 -12.43 9.33
CA ARG A 453 23.67 -12.27 10.78
C ARG A 453 22.26 -12.60 11.23
N ALA A 454 21.26 -12.12 10.50
CA ALA A 454 19.86 -12.33 10.84
C ALA A 454 19.50 -13.83 10.79
N ARG A 455 19.95 -14.56 9.76
CA ARG A 455 19.79 -16.02 9.67
C ARG A 455 20.47 -16.77 10.81
N ASP A 456 21.67 -16.36 11.19
CA ASP A 456 22.41 -17.00 12.29
C ASP A 456 21.68 -16.83 13.63
N MET A 457 21.02 -15.68 13.82
CA MET A 457 20.24 -15.39 15.03
C MET A 457 18.87 -16.09 15.03
N ASP A 458 18.17 -16.07 13.90
CA ASP A 458 16.88 -16.73 13.76
C ASP A 458 16.69 -17.40 12.39
N PRO A 459 17.05 -18.70 12.26
CA PRO A 459 16.92 -19.41 10.99
C PRO A 459 15.47 -19.79 10.66
N THR A 460 14.49 -19.42 11.50
CA THR A 460 13.08 -19.78 11.31
C THR A 460 12.28 -18.70 10.56
N ARG A 461 12.97 -17.73 9.97
CA ARG A 461 12.43 -16.58 9.23
C ARG A 461 13.15 -16.43 7.89
N LEU A 462 12.55 -15.70 6.97
CA LEU A 462 13.15 -15.37 5.67
C LEU A 462 13.66 -13.93 5.67
N TYR A 463 14.81 -13.71 5.04
CA TYR A 463 15.49 -12.41 5.03
C TYR A 463 15.79 -11.94 3.60
N THR A 464 15.61 -10.64 3.35
CA THR A 464 16.04 -9.99 2.11
C THR A 464 16.97 -8.83 2.40
N ASP A 465 17.91 -8.59 1.49
CA ASP A 465 18.82 -7.45 1.53
C ASP A 465 18.09 -6.12 1.31
N ASN A 466 16.98 -6.13 0.55
CA ASN A 466 16.33 -4.92 0.07
C ASN A 466 14.90 -5.17 -0.46
N THR A 467 14.06 -4.14 -0.43
CA THR A 467 12.76 -4.09 -1.14
C THR A 467 12.73 -3.02 -2.24
N GLY A 468 12.19 -3.35 -3.42
CA GLY A 468 12.08 -2.40 -4.53
C GLY A 468 13.41 -2.15 -5.23
N PHE A 469 13.40 -1.72 -6.48
CA PHE A 469 14.61 -1.68 -7.33
C PHE A 469 15.42 -3.00 -7.27
N GLY A 470 16.74 -2.94 -7.50
CA GLY A 470 17.52 -4.14 -7.83
C GLY A 470 17.19 -4.68 -9.23
N GLN A 471 18.06 -5.53 -9.76
CA GLN A 471 17.79 -6.28 -10.97
C GLN A 471 17.90 -7.78 -10.75
N LEU A 472 17.01 -8.52 -11.42
CA LEU A 472 17.14 -9.94 -11.67
C LEU A 472 17.79 -10.18 -13.05
N PRO A 473 18.68 -11.19 -13.20
CA PRO A 473 19.18 -12.10 -12.17
C PRO A 473 19.93 -11.39 -11.04
N ALA A 474 19.78 -11.91 -9.82
CA ALA A 474 20.14 -11.22 -8.58
C ALA A 474 21.66 -11.20 -8.31
N HIS A 475 22.40 -10.41 -9.10
CA HIS A 475 23.86 -10.33 -9.00
C HIS A 475 24.30 -9.74 -7.65
N GLY A 476 25.02 -10.54 -6.86
CA GLY A 476 25.59 -10.10 -5.57
C GLY A 476 24.56 -9.90 -4.45
N ARG A 477 23.34 -10.41 -4.61
CA ARG A 477 22.29 -10.37 -3.59
C ARG A 477 22.16 -11.73 -2.93
N GLU A 478 22.17 -11.75 -1.60
CA GLU A 478 22.09 -12.99 -0.81
C GLU A 478 20.80 -13.08 -0.01
N GLY A 479 19.67 -12.57 -0.49
CA GLY A 479 18.35 -12.73 0.14
C GLY A 479 17.68 -14.08 -0.15
N ASP A 480 16.79 -14.54 0.73
CA ASP A 480 15.99 -15.77 0.58
C ASP A 480 14.81 -15.59 -0.38
N TYR A 481 14.43 -14.33 -0.65
CA TYR A 481 13.38 -13.88 -1.56
C TYR A 481 13.71 -12.49 -2.10
N TYR A 482 13.03 -12.06 -3.16
CA TYR A 482 13.23 -10.74 -3.75
C TYR A 482 11.91 -9.99 -3.93
N ILE A 483 11.89 -8.72 -3.51
CA ILE A 483 10.77 -7.81 -3.75
C ILE A 483 11.17 -6.84 -4.85
N GLN A 484 10.50 -6.92 -6.01
CA GLN A 484 10.93 -6.26 -7.24
C GLN A 484 9.89 -5.25 -7.72
N SER A 485 10.34 -4.05 -8.09
CA SER A 485 9.51 -3.06 -8.79
C SER A 485 9.33 -3.52 -10.24
N LEU A 486 8.37 -4.41 -10.48
CA LEU A 486 8.22 -5.18 -11.73
C LEU A 486 8.09 -4.29 -12.97
N ASN A 487 7.35 -3.19 -12.87
CA ASN A 487 7.14 -2.25 -13.97
C ASN A 487 8.33 -1.28 -14.20
N TRP A 488 9.38 -1.36 -13.36
CA TRP A 488 10.64 -0.63 -13.53
C TRP A 488 11.83 -1.57 -13.78
N HIS A 489 11.55 -2.87 -13.95
CA HIS A 489 12.57 -3.88 -14.22
C HIS A 489 12.62 -4.20 -15.73
N PRO A 490 13.77 -4.02 -16.42
CA PRO A 490 13.87 -4.31 -17.84
C PRO A 490 13.55 -5.77 -18.20
N PRO A 491 12.78 -6.05 -19.27
CA PRO A 491 12.37 -5.13 -20.34
C PRO A 491 11.01 -4.46 -20.12
N LEU A 492 10.45 -4.53 -18.91
CA LEU A 492 9.14 -3.97 -18.61
C LEU A 492 9.25 -2.49 -18.25
N GLU A 493 8.17 -1.77 -18.51
CA GLU A 493 8.07 -0.32 -18.31
C GLU A 493 6.74 0.04 -17.64
N SER A 494 6.69 1.18 -16.96
CA SER A 494 5.50 1.64 -16.22
C SER A 494 4.31 1.98 -17.12
N THR A 495 4.54 2.23 -18.41
CA THR A 495 3.51 2.52 -19.41
C THR A 495 2.57 1.33 -19.68
N ILE A 496 3.01 0.10 -19.36
CA ILE A 496 2.23 -1.12 -19.54
C ILE A 496 1.72 -1.68 -18.21
N SER A 497 1.69 -0.90 -17.13
CA SER A 497 1.28 -1.38 -15.79
C SER A 497 -0.10 -2.04 -15.78
N ALA A 498 -1.05 -1.53 -16.58
CA ALA A 498 -2.31 -2.17 -16.93
C ALA A 498 -2.77 -1.72 -18.33
N VAL A 499 -3.26 -2.67 -19.14
CA VAL A 499 -3.67 -2.47 -20.54
C VAL A 499 -4.81 -3.44 -20.89
N PRO A 500 -5.60 -3.21 -21.96
CA PRO A 500 -6.71 -4.10 -22.33
C PRO A 500 -6.29 -5.51 -22.81
N ASP A 501 -4.99 -5.81 -22.87
CA ASP A 501 -4.47 -7.16 -23.14
C ASP A 501 -4.30 -7.94 -21.82
N THR A 502 -5.26 -8.80 -21.53
CA THR A 502 -5.27 -9.66 -20.33
C THR A 502 -4.45 -10.94 -20.47
N SER A 503 -3.72 -11.10 -21.57
CA SER A 503 -2.78 -12.21 -21.78
C SER A 503 -1.36 -11.89 -21.30
N LEU A 504 -1.06 -10.62 -21.01
CA LEU A 504 0.25 -10.21 -20.48
C LEU A 504 0.49 -10.69 -19.05
N ASP A 505 1.77 -10.87 -18.72
CA ASP A 505 2.26 -11.30 -17.41
C ASP A 505 3.62 -10.60 -17.07
N TYR A 506 4.27 -11.07 -16.00
CA TYR A 506 5.60 -10.63 -15.55
C TYR A 506 6.66 -11.74 -15.69
N ASN A 507 6.41 -12.80 -16.48
CA ASN A 507 7.30 -13.97 -16.58
C ASN A 507 8.69 -13.59 -17.08
N ALA A 508 8.79 -12.57 -17.92
CA ALA A 508 10.06 -12.02 -18.40
C ALA A 508 11.03 -11.68 -17.26
N VAL A 509 10.50 -11.30 -16.08
CA VAL A 509 11.24 -10.95 -14.87
C VAL A 509 11.31 -12.13 -13.90
N THR A 510 10.18 -12.76 -13.54
CA THR A 510 10.15 -13.83 -12.51
C THR A 510 11.00 -15.04 -12.90
N ARG A 511 11.11 -15.35 -14.20
CA ARG A 511 11.97 -16.45 -14.68
C ARG A 511 13.46 -16.24 -14.41
N LEU A 512 13.90 -15.00 -14.18
CA LEU A 512 15.31 -14.62 -13.95
C LEU A 512 15.77 -14.83 -12.50
N ALA A 513 14.83 -15.02 -11.57
CA ALA A 513 15.13 -15.32 -10.18
C ALA A 513 15.18 -16.83 -9.92
N GLU A 514 16.01 -17.23 -8.97
CA GLU A 514 16.03 -18.58 -8.40
C GLU A 514 15.24 -18.68 -7.08
N HIS A 515 14.89 -17.53 -6.50
CA HIS A 515 14.16 -17.36 -5.24
C HIS A 515 12.76 -16.77 -5.49
N PRO A 516 11.85 -16.82 -4.50
CA PRO A 516 10.51 -16.26 -4.63
C PRO A 516 10.54 -14.76 -4.96
N VAL A 517 9.69 -14.33 -5.91
CA VAL A 517 9.59 -12.94 -6.34
C VAL A 517 8.24 -12.35 -5.95
N ILE A 518 8.26 -11.21 -5.28
CA ILE A 518 7.08 -10.47 -4.83
C ILE A 518 7.05 -9.11 -5.53
N GLY A 519 5.87 -8.68 -6.01
CA GLY A 519 5.71 -7.35 -6.58
C GLY A 519 5.82 -6.25 -5.52
N HIS A 520 6.76 -5.31 -5.71
CA HIS A 520 6.98 -4.13 -4.86
C HIS A 520 5.97 -3.03 -5.19
N GLU A 521 5.30 -2.48 -4.16
CA GLU A 521 4.46 -1.27 -4.23
C GLU A 521 3.60 -1.22 -5.50
N HIS A 522 2.91 -2.33 -5.75
CA HIS A 522 2.28 -2.59 -7.03
C HIS A 522 1.02 -1.74 -7.19
N ALA A 523 0.66 -1.43 -8.44
CA ALA A 523 -0.62 -0.81 -8.82
C ALA A 523 -0.97 0.54 -8.13
N GLN A 524 -0.05 1.50 -8.18
CA GLN A 524 -0.19 2.85 -7.61
C GLN A 524 -1.03 3.78 -8.49
N PHE A 525 -2.35 3.58 -8.54
CA PHE A 525 -3.30 4.43 -9.27
C PHE A 525 -4.11 5.29 -8.29
N THR A 526 -4.57 6.47 -8.71
CA THR A 526 -5.31 7.39 -7.82
C THR A 526 -6.74 7.67 -8.27
N MET A 527 -7.57 8.14 -7.33
CA MET A 527 -8.90 8.67 -7.60
C MET A 527 -9.05 10.14 -7.17
N TYR A 528 -10.19 10.78 -7.47
CA TYR A 528 -10.43 12.18 -7.16
C TYR A 528 -10.48 12.46 -5.64
N VAL A 529 -10.06 13.66 -5.24
CA VAL A 529 -9.95 14.10 -3.84
C VAL A 529 -11.29 14.03 -3.09
N ARG A 530 -11.23 13.78 -1.77
CA ARG A 530 -12.38 13.64 -0.87
C ARG A 530 -12.37 14.67 0.28
N PRO A 531 -12.75 15.93 0.02
CA PRO A 531 -12.69 16.97 1.04
C PRO A 531 -13.56 16.74 2.29
N GLN A 532 -14.62 15.93 2.15
CA GLN A 532 -15.47 15.49 3.25
C GLN A 532 -14.69 14.82 4.40
N GLU A 533 -13.52 14.23 4.12
CA GLU A 533 -12.70 13.53 5.11
C GLU A 533 -12.03 14.49 6.11
N ARG A 534 -11.97 15.80 5.82
CA ARG A 534 -11.37 16.78 6.74
C ARG A 534 -11.95 16.69 8.15
N ALA A 535 -13.26 16.44 8.26
CA ALA A 535 -13.96 16.38 9.54
C ALA A 535 -13.43 15.27 10.47
N LYS A 536 -12.76 14.25 9.92
CA LYS A 536 -12.21 13.11 10.65
C LYS A 536 -10.87 13.43 11.32
N TYR A 537 -10.18 14.49 10.90
CA TYR A 537 -8.89 14.91 11.47
C TYR A 537 -9.07 15.68 12.77
N THR A 538 -9.48 14.98 13.83
CA THR A 538 -9.75 15.55 15.16
C THR A 538 -8.53 15.57 16.08
N GLY A 539 -7.47 14.85 15.72
CA GLY A 539 -6.28 14.66 16.55
C GLY A 539 -5.20 15.74 16.40
N VAL A 540 -3.93 15.34 16.37
CA VAL A 540 -2.78 16.27 16.32
C VAL A 540 -2.36 16.69 14.91
N LEU A 541 -2.91 16.05 13.87
CA LEU A 541 -2.56 16.31 12.48
C LEU A 541 -3.70 16.99 11.71
N ARG A 542 -3.34 17.86 10.77
CA ARG A 542 -4.27 18.58 9.89
C ARG A 542 -3.89 18.35 8.42
N PRO A 543 -4.88 18.12 7.53
CA PRO A 543 -4.66 17.97 6.10
C PRO A 543 -4.62 19.34 5.42
N SER A 544 -3.61 20.17 5.73
CA SER A 544 -3.56 21.56 5.25
C SER A 544 -3.53 21.68 3.72
N TRP A 545 -2.95 20.68 3.04
CA TRP A 545 -2.99 20.54 1.58
C TRP A 545 -4.40 20.58 0.97
N LEU A 546 -5.43 20.19 1.73
CA LEU A 546 -6.80 20.09 1.26
C LEU A 546 -7.50 21.46 1.13
N GLY A 547 -7.13 22.43 1.98
CA GLY A 547 -7.73 23.78 1.98
C GLY A 547 -7.59 24.50 0.62
N PRO A 548 -6.36 24.66 0.10
CA PRO A 548 -6.13 25.26 -1.21
C PRO A 548 -6.82 24.52 -2.36
N ILE A 549 -6.95 23.19 -2.28
CA ILE A 549 -7.64 22.39 -3.29
C ILE A 549 -9.13 22.70 -3.29
N GLU A 550 -9.80 22.69 -2.15
CA GLU A 550 -11.21 23.07 -2.07
C GLU A 550 -11.47 24.50 -2.54
N GLU A 551 -10.59 25.44 -2.19
CA GLU A 551 -10.70 26.81 -2.67
C GLU A 551 -10.63 26.85 -4.21
N SER A 552 -9.66 26.14 -4.80
CA SER A 552 -9.52 26.01 -6.25
C SER A 552 -10.77 25.39 -6.90
N LEU A 553 -11.26 24.27 -6.37
CA LEU A 553 -12.44 23.59 -6.88
C LEU A 553 -13.70 24.46 -6.77
N SER A 554 -13.87 25.19 -5.66
CA SER A 554 -14.98 26.11 -5.44
C SER A 554 -14.92 27.28 -6.42
N ASN A 555 -13.75 27.91 -6.58
CA ASN A 555 -13.56 29.04 -7.51
C ASN A 555 -13.82 28.66 -8.97
N LYS A 556 -13.58 27.39 -9.32
CA LYS A 556 -13.85 26.83 -10.66
C LYS A 556 -15.25 26.24 -10.82
N GLY A 557 -16.07 26.26 -9.76
CA GLY A 557 -17.42 25.69 -9.77
C GLY A 557 -17.45 24.15 -9.86
N MET A 558 -16.34 23.46 -9.62
CA MET A 558 -16.25 22.00 -9.73
C MET A 558 -16.79 21.25 -8.50
N MET A 559 -17.15 21.96 -7.43
CA MET A 559 -17.72 21.35 -6.22
C MET A 559 -19.07 20.66 -6.48
N THR A 560 -19.80 21.06 -7.53
CA THR A 560 -21.08 20.45 -7.92
C THR A 560 -20.92 19.07 -8.56
N ASP A 561 -19.78 18.83 -9.21
CA ASP A 561 -19.49 17.57 -9.92
C ASP A 561 -18.58 16.64 -9.12
N LEU A 562 -18.20 17.06 -7.91
CA LEU A 562 -17.23 16.38 -7.05
C LEU A 562 -17.58 14.91 -6.81
N GLU A 563 -18.83 14.60 -6.45
CA GLU A 563 -19.28 13.23 -6.20
C GLU A 563 -19.22 12.36 -7.47
N HIS A 564 -19.59 12.92 -8.62
CA HIS A 564 -19.50 12.24 -9.91
C HIS A 564 -18.04 11.94 -10.29
N PHE A 565 -17.13 12.89 -10.07
CA PHE A 565 -15.70 12.67 -10.30
C PHE A 565 -15.13 11.64 -9.34
N GLN A 566 -15.52 11.65 -8.06
CA GLN A 566 -15.13 10.64 -7.08
C GLN A 566 -15.61 9.24 -7.52
N GLN A 567 -16.88 9.09 -7.92
CA GLN A 567 -17.40 7.81 -8.35
C GLN A 567 -16.76 7.31 -9.65
N ALA A 568 -16.62 8.17 -10.66
CA ALA A 568 -16.08 7.79 -11.96
C ALA A 568 -14.59 7.43 -11.89
N SER A 569 -13.78 8.27 -11.21
CA SER A 569 -12.35 7.98 -11.02
C SER A 569 -12.10 6.83 -10.04
N GLY A 570 -12.96 6.64 -9.02
CA GLY A 570 -12.89 5.49 -8.12
C GLY A 570 -13.19 4.18 -8.83
N THR A 571 -14.24 4.15 -9.67
CA THR A 571 -14.56 2.98 -10.50
C THR A 571 -13.37 2.64 -11.41
N HIS A 572 -12.74 3.66 -12.00
CA HIS A 572 -11.56 3.50 -12.84
C HIS A 572 -10.32 3.02 -12.07
N LEU A 573 -10.11 3.50 -10.84
CA LEU A 573 -9.10 2.99 -9.91
C LEU A 573 -9.28 1.48 -9.70
N VAL A 574 -10.48 1.01 -9.34
CA VAL A 574 -10.74 -0.42 -9.08
C VAL A 574 -10.56 -1.28 -10.33
N ARG A 575 -11.00 -0.80 -11.50
CA ARG A 575 -10.73 -1.47 -12.79
C ARG A 575 -9.24 -1.63 -13.06
N SER A 576 -8.47 -0.56 -12.80
CA SER A 576 -7.03 -0.57 -13.00
C SER A 576 -6.32 -1.49 -12.00
N LEU A 577 -6.74 -1.49 -10.74
CA LEU A 577 -6.26 -2.41 -9.70
C LEU A 577 -6.52 -3.87 -10.08
N LYS A 578 -7.76 -4.20 -10.48
CA LYS A 578 -8.14 -5.55 -10.92
C LYS A 578 -7.19 -6.08 -11.99
N GLU A 579 -6.94 -5.30 -13.05
CA GLU A 579 -6.06 -5.76 -14.13
C GLU A 579 -4.60 -5.90 -13.69
N ALA A 580 -4.08 -4.95 -12.90
CA ALA A 580 -2.70 -5.00 -12.43
C ALA A 580 -2.47 -6.19 -11.46
N MET A 581 -3.45 -6.48 -10.60
CA MET A 581 -3.42 -7.58 -9.63
C MET A 581 -3.59 -8.94 -10.31
N GLU A 582 -4.52 -9.08 -11.25
CA GLU A 582 -4.67 -10.32 -12.01
C GLU A 582 -3.46 -10.61 -12.90
N ARG A 583 -2.79 -9.57 -13.43
CA ARG A 583 -1.56 -9.76 -14.22
C ARG A 583 -0.45 -10.42 -13.41
N ILE A 584 -0.16 -9.93 -12.21
CA ILE A 584 0.84 -10.57 -11.35
C ILE A 584 0.37 -11.95 -10.90
N ARG A 585 -0.93 -12.11 -10.62
CA ARG A 585 -1.52 -13.41 -10.27
C ARG A 585 -1.41 -14.46 -11.39
N ARG A 586 -1.52 -14.04 -12.66
CA ARG A 586 -1.30 -14.91 -13.83
C ARG A 586 0.16 -15.28 -14.04
N THR A 587 1.08 -14.57 -13.41
CA THR A 587 2.51 -14.74 -13.67
C THR A 587 3.03 -16.02 -13.03
N PRO A 588 3.61 -16.94 -13.82
CA PRO A 588 4.28 -18.12 -13.25
C PRO A 588 5.41 -17.71 -12.29
N ASP A 589 5.53 -18.46 -11.20
CA ASP A 589 6.55 -18.29 -10.15
C ASP A 589 6.50 -16.95 -9.37
N ALA A 590 5.45 -16.13 -9.55
CA ALA A 590 5.21 -15.01 -8.66
C ALA A 590 4.75 -15.55 -7.29
N ALA A 591 5.40 -15.11 -6.23
CA ALA A 591 5.14 -15.57 -4.86
C ALA A 591 4.23 -14.61 -4.09
N GLY A 592 3.97 -13.43 -4.62
CA GLY A 592 3.11 -12.46 -3.97
C GLY A 592 3.11 -11.08 -4.61
N VAL A 593 2.32 -10.20 -3.99
CA VAL A 593 2.24 -8.78 -4.32
C VAL A 593 2.12 -7.96 -3.05
N GLN A 594 2.69 -6.75 -3.04
CA GLN A 594 2.54 -5.76 -2.00
C GLN A 594 1.96 -4.48 -2.61
N LEU A 595 0.68 -4.20 -2.38
CA LEU A 595 -0.02 -3.01 -2.85
C LEU A 595 0.40 -1.77 -2.02
N LEU A 596 0.59 -0.61 -2.65
CA LEU A 596 0.83 0.66 -1.95
C LEU A 596 -0.41 1.57 -1.92
N ASP A 597 -1.05 1.82 -0.78
CA ASP A 597 -1.42 0.90 0.31
C ASP A 597 -2.89 0.49 0.02
N ILE A 598 -3.55 -0.36 0.83
CA ILE A 598 -5.02 -0.53 0.81
C ILE A 598 -5.74 0.79 1.17
N ARG A 599 -5.06 1.64 1.94
CA ARG A 599 -5.48 3.01 2.29
C ARG A 599 -4.81 4.05 1.41
N ASP A 600 -5.31 5.27 1.46
CA ASP A 600 -4.60 6.43 0.92
C ASP A 600 -3.27 6.65 1.63
N PHE A 601 -2.27 7.06 0.84
CA PHE A 601 -0.95 7.37 1.35
C PHE A 601 -0.80 8.89 1.51
N PRO A 602 -0.68 9.41 2.75
CA PRO A 602 -0.73 10.86 3.01
C PRO A 602 0.59 11.58 2.76
N GLY A 603 1.69 10.84 2.64
CA GLY A 603 3.03 11.40 2.43
C GLY A 603 3.25 11.92 1.03
N GLN A 604 4.25 12.78 0.88
CA GLN A 604 4.77 13.23 -0.41
C GLN A 604 3.69 13.74 -1.38
N GLY A 605 2.76 14.57 -0.91
CA GLY A 605 1.73 15.21 -1.75
C GLY A 605 0.35 14.54 -1.77
N HIS A 606 0.04 13.70 -0.78
CA HIS A 606 -1.23 12.99 -0.59
C HIS A 606 -1.73 12.22 -1.83
N ALA A 607 -1.49 10.92 -1.81
CA ALA A 607 -1.81 9.97 -2.85
C ALA A 607 -3.11 9.23 -2.51
N THR A 608 -4.15 9.47 -3.31
CA THR A 608 -5.48 8.85 -3.17
C THR A 608 -5.53 7.43 -3.78
N THR A 609 -4.56 6.59 -3.42
CA THR A 609 -4.35 5.26 -4.04
C THR A 609 -5.16 4.14 -3.41
N GLY A 610 -5.66 4.33 -2.19
CA GLY A 610 -6.36 3.30 -1.46
C GLY A 610 -7.80 3.11 -1.94
N ILE A 611 -8.31 1.88 -1.80
CA ILE A 611 -9.75 1.63 -1.82
C ILE A 611 -10.43 2.08 -0.51
N LEU A 612 -9.65 2.19 0.57
CA LEU A 612 -10.04 2.75 1.87
C LEU A 612 -9.40 4.12 2.06
N ASP A 613 -10.00 4.96 2.90
CA ASP A 613 -9.34 6.21 3.32
C ASP A 613 -8.26 5.97 4.40
N VAL A 614 -7.53 7.02 4.77
CA VAL A 614 -6.43 6.93 5.77
C VAL A 614 -6.87 6.44 7.15
N PHE A 615 -8.18 6.39 7.43
CA PHE A 615 -8.76 5.93 8.69
C PHE A 615 -9.40 4.54 8.59
N TRP A 616 -9.17 3.81 7.48
CA TRP A 616 -9.73 2.48 7.20
C TRP A 616 -11.23 2.45 6.86
N ASP A 617 -11.86 3.60 6.64
CA ASP A 617 -13.26 3.61 6.23
C ASP A 617 -13.41 3.35 4.72
N ASP A 618 -14.52 2.69 4.36
CA ASP A 618 -14.90 2.46 2.98
C ASP A 618 -15.22 3.79 2.26
N LYS A 619 -14.68 3.94 1.06
CA LYS A 619 -14.93 5.08 0.19
C LYS A 619 -16.25 5.00 -0.58
N GLY A 620 -16.90 3.83 -0.59
CA GLY A 620 -18.14 3.54 -1.31
C GLY A 620 -17.92 3.17 -2.77
N ILE A 621 -16.71 2.70 -3.13
CA ILE A 621 -16.31 2.46 -4.52
C ILE A 621 -16.32 0.97 -4.89
N THR A 622 -15.91 0.09 -3.97
CA THR A 622 -15.90 -1.37 -4.16
C THR A 622 -16.22 -2.05 -2.85
N THR A 623 -16.89 -3.20 -2.94
CA THR A 623 -17.13 -4.06 -1.78
C THR A 623 -15.97 -5.04 -1.56
N PRO A 624 -15.81 -5.60 -0.34
CA PRO A 624 -14.88 -6.69 -0.08
C PRO A 624 -15.10 -7.90 -1.00
N GLU A 625 -16.36 -8.28 -1.25
CA GLU A 625 -16.73 -9.42 -2.10
C GLU A 625 -16.30 -9.21 -3.56
N GLU A 626 -16.43 -7.99 -4.09
CA GLU A 626 -15.98 -7.66 -5.45
C GLU A 626 -14.45 -7.68 -5.56
N PHE A 627 -13.75 -7.16 -4.55
CA PHE A 627 -12.30 -7.12 -4.51
C PHE A 627 -11.69 -8.52 -4.38
N MET A 628 -12.32 -9.40 -3.58
CA MET A 628 -11.91 -10.80 -3.43
C MET A 628 -11.91 -11.58 -4.75
N ARG A 629 -12.72 -11.19 -5.75
CA ARG A 629 -12.70 -11.84 -7.07
C ARG A 629 -11.35 -11.80 -7.76
N PHE A 630 -10.45 -10.89 -7.37
CA PHE A 630 -9.08 -10.83 -7.87
C PHE A 630 -8.00 -10.83 -6.77
N ASN A 631 -8.38 -10.79 -5.50
CA ASN A 631 -7.45 -10.81 -4.36
C ASN A 631 -7.71 -11.94 -3.33
N ALA A 632 -8.50 -12.96 -3.63
CA ALA A 632 -8.65 -14.13 -2.76
C ALA A 632 -7.44 -15.08 -2.84
N ASP A 633 -7.45 -16.14 -2.02
CA ASP A 633 -6.54 -17.29 -2.06
C ASP A 633 -6.68 -18.09 -3.37
N MET A 634 -7.91 -18.17 -3.89
CA MET A 634 -8.26 -18.74 -5.19
C MET A 634 -8.82 -17.67 -6.11
N VAL A 635 -8.20 -17.50 -7.28
CA VAL A 635 -8.64 -16.52 -8.28
C VAL A 635 -8.75 -17.20 -9.64
N LEU A 636 -9.94 -17.14 -10.24
CA LEU A 636 -10.14 -17.53 -11.63
C LEU A 636 -9.65 -16.40 -12.54
N LEU A 637 -8.84 -16.70 -13.54
CA LEU A 637 -8.16 -15.73 -14.39
C LEU A 637 -8.63 -15.93 -15.83
N LEU A 638 -9.29 -14.90 -16.36
CA LEU A 638 -9.85 -14.89 -17.71
C LEU A 638 -8.97 -14.02 -18.60
N SER A 639 -8.40 -14.62 -19.65
CA SER A 639 -7.39 -13.97 -20.50
C SER A 639 -7.80 -13.96 -21.96
N CYS A 640 -7.85 -12.77 -22.54
CA CYS A 640 -8.00 -12.48 -23.96
C CYS A 640 -7.12 -11.29 -24.35
N LYS A 641 -6.57 -11.31 -25.57
CA LYS A 641 -5.73 -10.22 -26.10
C LYS A 641 -6.51 -8.96 -26.42
N GLU A 642 -7.76 -9.14 -26.86
CA GLU A 642 -8.64 -8.06 -27.27
C GLU A 642 -9.84 -7.99 -26.33
N ARG A 643 -10.36 -6.78 -26.14
CA ARG A 643 -11.62 -6.53 -25.41
C ARG A 643 -12.73 -6.04 -26.32
N THR A 644 -12.40 -5.61 -27.53
CA THR A 644 -13.33 -5.08 -28.50
C THR A 644 -13.34 -5.96 -29.75
N PHE A 645 -14.52 -6.25 -30.26
CA PHE A 645 -14.72 -7.18 -31.37
C PHE A 645 -15.69 -6.60 -32.39
N TYR A 646 -15.54 -7.01 -33.65
CA TYR A 646 -16.60 -6.82 -34.62
C TYR A 646 -17.77 -7.78 -34.33
N ALA A 647 -18.98 -7.35 -34.65
CA ALA A 647 -20.19 -8.13 -34.44
C ALA A 647 -20.11 -9.51 -35.10
N GLY A 648 -20.27 -10.56 -34.30
CA GLY A 648 -20.15 -11.96 -34.73
C GLY A 648 -18.73 -12.51 -34.88
N GLU A 649 -17.69 -11.73 -34.57
CA GLU A 649 -16.30 -12.19 -34.51
C GLU A 649 -16.13 -13.25 -33.41
N PRO A 650 -15.30 -14.30 -33.63
CA PRO A 650 -15.02 -15.28 -32.60
C PRO A 650 -14.26 -14.67 -31.42
N ILE A 651 -14.67 -15.04 -30.21
CA ILE A 651 -14.02 -14.68 -28.96
C ILE A 651 -13.38 -15.93 -28.38
N HIS A 652 -12.10 -15.81 -28.01
CA HIS A 652 -11.31 -16.85 -27.36
C HIS A 652 -10.81 -16.33 -26.01
N VAL A 653 -11.36 -16.85 -24.92
CA VAL A 653 -10.93 -16.51 -23.56
C VAL A 653 -10.29 -17.73 -22.92
N ASP A 654 -9.00 -17.64 -22.61
CA ASP A 654 -8.30 -18.65 -21.84
C ASP A 654 -8.72 -18.57 -20.37
N VAL A 655 -9.03 -19.71 -19.77
CA VAL A 655 -9.41 -19.82 -18.37
C VAL A 655 -8.26 -20.48 -17.62
N ARG A 656 -7.75 -19.79 -16.61
CA ARG A 656 -6.79 -20.33 -15.64
C ARG A 656 -7.31 -20.16 -14.23
N ILE A 657 -6.77 -20.91 -13.28
CA ILE A 657 -6.95 -20.66 -11.86
C ILE A 657 -5.60 -20.47 -11.21
N SER A 658 -5.47 -19.44 -10.38
CA SER A 658 -4.44 -19.35 -9.36
C SER A 658 -5.01 -19.94 -8.08
N HIS A 659 -4.61 -21.16 -7.72
CA HIS A 659 -5.09 -21.85 -6.53
C HIS A 659 -4.02 -21.88 -5.45
N TYR A 660 -4.16 -21.07 -4.41
CA TYR A 660 -3.31 -21.08 -3.21
C TYR A 660 -4.13 -21.25 -1.92
N GLY A 661 -5.31 -21.86 -2.04
CA GLY A 661 -6.07 -22.32 -0.88
C GLY A 661 -5.49 -23.61 -0.29
N LYS A 662 -5.95 -24.00 0.90
CA LYS A 662 -5.38 -25.09 1.70
C LYS A 662 -5.48 -26.49 1.08
N ASP A 663 -6.61 -26.81 0.44
CA ASP A 663 -6.86 -28.17 -0.05
C ASP A 663 -7.09 -28.21 -1.56
N PRO A 664 -6.70 -29.31 -2.24
CA PRO A 664 -7.02 -29.54 -3.65
C PRO A 664 -8.53 -29.46 -3.93
N LEU A 665 -8.89 -29.11 -5.16
CA LEU A 665 -10.28 -29.14 -5.62
C LEU A 665 -10.51 -30.44 -6.38
N GLU A 666 -11.32 -31.34 -5.82
CA GLU A 666 -11.66 -32.62 -6.45
C GLU A 666 -12.86 -32.49 -7.39
N GLY A 667 -12.80 -33.15 -8.55
CA GLY A 667 -13.93 -33.27 -9.47
C GLY A 667 -14.50 -31.94 -9.97
N ALA A 668 -13.67 -30.90 -10.07
CA ALA A 668 -14.13 -29.55 -10.37
C ALA A 668 -14.69 -29.39 -11.80
N SER A 669 -15.58 -28.41 -11.95
CA SER A 669 -16.19 -28.02 -13.23
C SER A 669 -16.19 -26.50 -13.40
N ILE A 670 -16.04 -26.05 -14.63
CA ILE A 670 -16.25 -24.66 -15.04
C ILE A 670 -17.64 -24.55 -15.66
N LEU A 671 -18.42 -23.60 -15.16
CA LEU A 671 -19.64 -23.09 -15.78
C LEU A 671 -19.36 -21.69 -16.28
N TRP A 672 -19.83 -21.35 -17.46
CA TRP A 672 -19.66 -19.99 -17.99
C TRP A 672 -20.87 -19.53 -18.78
N LYS A 673 -21.05 -18.21 -18.81
CA LYS A 673 -22.14 -17.53 -19.51
C LYS A 673 -21.61 -16.27 -20.18
N LEU A 674 -21.97 -16.07 -21.44
CA LEU A 674 -21.86 -14.78 -22.11
C LEU A 674 -23.20 -14.06 -21.97
N ILE A 675 -23.17 -12.87 -21.35
CA ILE A 675 -24.35 -12.07 -21.01
C ILE A 675 -24.23 -10.70 -21.65
N SER A 676 -25.30 -10.24 -22.29
CA SER A 676 -25.47 -8.88 -22.85
C SER A 676 -26.86 -8.39 -22.46
N ASP A 677 -26.97 -7.15 -21.95
CA ASP A 677 -28.24 -6.57 -21.48
C ASP A 677 -29.02 -7.49 -20.51
N ASP A 678 -28.28 -8.16 -19.62
CA ASP A 678 -28.77 -9.16 -18.66
C ASP A 678 -29.48 -10.39 -19.28
N VAL A 679 -29.29 -10.59 -20.59
CA VAL A 679 -29.71 -11.80 -21.31
C VAL A 679 -28.52 -12.71 -21.55
N ILE A 680 -28.65 -13.98 -21.16
CA ILE A 680 -27.69 -15.03 -21.47
C ILE A 680 -27.79 -15.35 -22.97
N LEU A 681 -26.75 -15.03 -23.73
CA LEU A 681 -26.69 -15.30 -25.17
C LEU A 681 -26.16 -16.70 -25.47
N THR A 682 -25.12 -17.10 -24.74
CA THR A 682 -24.53 -18.44 -24.81
C THR A 682 -24.02 -18.85 -23.44
N GLU A 683 -24.02 -20.14 -23.16
CA GLU A 683 -23.49 -20.71 -21.93
C GLU A 683 -22.87 -22.08 -22.21
N GLY A 684 -22.03 -22.55 -21.29
CA GLY A 684 -21.45 -23.86 -21.39
C GLY A 684 -20.87 -24.34 -20.07
N GLU A 685 -20.50 -25.62 -20.06
CA GLU A 685 -19.91 -26.27 -18.91
C GLU A 685 -18.88 -27.31 -19.37
N TRP A 686 -17.80 -27.47 -18.62
CA TRP A 686 -16.92 -28.62 -18.76
C TRP A 686 -16.29 -29.02 -17.42
N LYS A 687 -15.80 -30.26 -17.34
CA LYS A 687 -15.06 -30.77 -16.18
C LYS A 687 -13.57 -30.51 -16.33
N THR A 688 -12.92 -30.04 -15.27
CA THR A 688 -11.47 -29.76 -15.23
C THR A 688 -10.66 -30.92 -14.67
N GLY A 689 -11.31 -31.84 -13.93
CA GLY A 689 -10.61 -32.83 -13.10
C GLY A 689 -10.14 -32.23 -11.79
N ASP A 690 -9.18 -32.88 -11.15
CA ASP A 690 -8.64 -32.45 -9.86
C ASP A 690 -7.61 -31.33 -10.03
N ILE A 691 -7.72 -30.29 -9.23
CA ILE A 691 -6.86 -29.09 -9.29
C ILE A 691 -6.03 -29.02 -8.01
N GLN A 692 -4.71 -29.09 -8.17
CA GLN A 692 -3.77 -29.03 -7.05
C GLN A 692 -3.54 -27.57 -6.58
N CYS A 693 -3.19 -27.41 -5.31
CA CYS A 693 -2.79 -26.12 -4.74
C CYS A 693 -1.41 -25.67 -5.24
N GLY A 694 -1.08 -24.40 -5.03
CA GLY A 694 0.24 -23.82 -5.20
C GLY A 694 0.66 -23.50 -6.62
N SER A 695 -0.29 -23.36 -7.55
CA SER A 695 0.05 -23.13 -8.94
C SER A 695 -1.01 -22.35 -9.71
N VAL A 696 -0.57 -21.81 -10.85
CA VAL A 696 -1.44 -21.24 -11.88
C VAL A 696 -1.68 -22.31 -12.94
N ILE A 697 -2.90 -22.84 -13.01
CA ILE A 697 -3.25 -24.00 -13.85
C ILE A 697 -4.18 -23.56 -14.97
N SER A 698 -3.92 -24.01 -16.20
CA SER A 698 -4.87 -23.84 -17.31
C SER A 698 -6.03 -24.82 -17.19
N LEU A 699 -7.25 -24.30 -17.29
CA LEU A 699 -8.49 -25.06 -17.16
C LEU A 699 -9.21 -25.27 -18.50
N GLY A 700 -8.67 -24.74 -19.60
CA GLY A 700 -9.27 -24.75 -20.93
C GLY A 700 -9.54 -23.33 -21.44
N SER A 701 -10.37 -23.22 -22.46
CA SER A 701 -10.71 -21.94 -23.08
C SER A 701 -12.19 -21.90 -23.45
N ILE A 702 -12.81 -20.74 -23.25
CA ILE A 702 -14.14 -20.41 -23.72
C ILE A 702 -14.03 -19.97 -25.18
N VAL A 703 -14.82 -20.59 -26.05
CA VAL A 703 -14.96 -20.20 -27.46
C VAL A 703 -16.41 -19.84 -27.73
N THR A 704 -16.64 -18.58 -28.06
CA THR A 704 -17.97 -18.04 -28.37
C THR A 704 -17.87 -16.98 -29.45
N THR A 705 -18.92 -16.22 -29.71
CA THR A 705 -18.94 -15.14 -30.71
C THR A 705 -19.48 -13.86 -30.11
N ALA A 706 -18.91 -12.73 -30.51
CA ALA A 706 -19.39 -11.42 -30.11
C ALA A 706 -20.87 -11.20 -30.51
N PRO A 707 -21.68 -10.51 -29.68
CA PRO A 707 -23.06 -10.14 -30.00
C PRO A 707 -23.23 -9.55 -31.41
N ARG A 708 -24.30 -9.91 -32.12
CA ARG A 708 -24.47 -9.62 -33.56
C ARG A 708 -25.37 -8.43 -33.91
N GLU A 709 -26.27 -8.02 -33.02
CA GLU A 709 -27.43 -7.21 -33.43
C GLU A 709 -27.20 -5.68 -33.34
N ALA A 710 -26.42 -5.21 -32.37
CA ALA A 710 -26.09 -3.80 -32.17
C ALA A 710 -24.74 -3.64 -31.48
N ALA A 711 -24.25 -2.40 -31.38
CA ALA A 711 -23.16 -2.10 -30.46
C ALA A 711 -23.61 -2.43 -29.03
N ALA A 712 -22.81 -3.22 -28.32
CA ALA A 712 -23.20 -3.77 -27.04
C ALA A 712 -21.98 -4.00 -26.14
N ALA A 713 -22.13 -3.68 -24.85
CA ALA A 713 -21.29 -4.21 -23.80
C ALA A 713 -21.76 -5.62 -23.44
N PHE A 714 -20.83 -6.55 -23.26
CA PHE A 714 -21.13 -7.89 -22.78
C PHE A 714 -20.12 -8.32 -21.72
N ARG A 715 -20.49 -9.34 -20.94
CA ARG A 715 -19.62 -9.93 -19.93
C ARG A 715 -19.60 -11.45 -20.08
N ILE A 716 -18.44 -12.03 -19.84
CA ILE A 716 -18.27 -13.47 -19.68
C ILE A 716 -18.10 -13.71 -18.18
N GLU A 717 -19.12 -14.30 -17.58
CA GLU A 717 -19.08 -14.79 -16.20
C GLU A 717 -18.60 -16.23 -16.25
N ALA A 718 -17.56 -16.55 -15.48
CA ALA A 718 -17.08 -17.92 -15.31
C ALA A 718 -17.03 -18.26 -13.83
N GLU A 719 -17.51 -19.45 -13.51
CA GLU A 719 -17.60 -19.98 -12.16
C GLU A 719 -16.97 -21.38 -12.14
N LEU A 720 -16.03 -21.57 -11.23
CA LEU A 720 -15.51 -22.88 -10.87
C LEU A 720 -16.25 -23.41 -9.66
N ARG A 721 -16.73 -24.66 -9.73
CA ARG A 721 -17.33 -25.39 -8.61
C ARG A 721 -16.56 -26.67 -8.32
N SER A 722 -16.26 -26.94 -7.05
CA SER A 722 -15.76 -28.24 -6.60
C SER A 722 -16.84 -29.32 -6.71
N GLY A 723 -16.44 -30.60 -6.75
CA GLY A 723 -17.37 -31.73 -6.86
C GLY A 723 -18.35 -31.86 -5.69
N ASP A 724 -17.97 -31.40 -4.49
CA ASP A 724 -18.82 -31.30 -3.30
C ASP A 724 -19.71 -30.04 -3.28
N SER A 725 -19.49 -29.10 -4.21
CA SER A 725 -20.15 -27.80 -4.30
C SER A 725 -19.98 -26.87 -3.09
N GLU A 726 -19.06 -27.17 -2.16
CA GLU A 726 -18.80 -26.29 -1.02
C GLU A 726 -17.91 -25.10 -1.41
N ARG A 727 -17.02 -25.30 -2.39
CA ARG A 727 -16.10 -24.26 -2.87
C ARG A 727 -16.50 -23.79 -4.25
N HIS A 728 -16.63 -22.47 -4.38
CA HIS A 728 -16.91 -21.82 -5.63
C HIS A 728 -16.06 -20.57 -5.79
N VAL A 729 -15.54 -20.36 -7.00
CA VAL A 729 -14.73 -19.19 -7.37
C VAL A 729 -15.32 -18.63 -8.64
N ALA A 730 -15.65 -17.35 -8.65
CA ALA A 730 -16.22 -16.69 -9.82
C ALA A 730 -15.41 -15.47 -10.21
N ASN A 731 -15.29 -15.25 -11.52
CA ASN A 731 -14.74 -14.00 -12.05
C ASN A 731 -15.49 -13.58 -13.32
N VAL A 732 -15.38 -12.31 -13.66
CA VAL A 732 -16.08 -11.67 -14.76
C VAL A 732 -15.07 -10.99 -15.66
N TRP A 733 -15.21 -11.22 -16.97
CA TRP A 733 -14.44 -10.56 -18.00
C TRP A 733 -15.36 -9.72 -18.88
N HIS A 734 -15.02 -8.45 -19.08
CA HIS A 734 -15.84 -7.49 -19.84
C HIS A 734 -15.29 -7.30 -21.25
N GLY A 735 -16.20 -7.30 -22.24
CA GLY A 735 -15.91 -7.05 -23.63
C GLY A 735 -17.00 -6.22 -24.31
N TRP A 736 -16.70 -5.74 -25.52
CA TRP A 736 -17.60 -4.90 -26.32
C TRP A 736 -17.64 -5.39 -27.76
N SER A 737 -18.84 -5.40 -28.33
CA SER A 737 -19.08 -5.76 -29.71
C SER A 737 -19.58 -4.55 -30.47
N PHE A 738 -19.07 -4.35 -31.68
CA PHE A 738 -19.47 -3.24 -32.54
C PHE A 738 -19.75 -3.74 -33.96
N PRO A 739 -20.81 -3.24 -34.64
CA PRO A 739 -21.04 -3.58 -36.03
C PRO A 739 -19.89 -3.07 -36.91
N PHE A 740 -19.72 -3.70 -38.08
CA PHE A 740 -18.80 -3.18 -39.09
C PHE A 740 -19.20 -1.77 -39.50
N TYR A 741 -18.18 -0.94 -39.75
CA TYR A 741 -18.38 0.40 -40.29
C TYR A 741 -19.22 0.35 -41.57
N GLN A 742 -20.24 1.21 -41.62
CA GLN A 742 -21.08 1.39 -42.81
C GLN A 742 -20.92 2.82 -43.33
N SER A 743 -20.78 2.96 -44.65
CA SER A 743 -20.73 4.27 -45.30
C SER A 743 -21.96 5.10 -44.94
N HIS A 744 -21.74 6.29 -44.39
CA HIS A 744 -22.85 7.16 -44.00
C HIS A 744 -23.61 7.66 -45.25
N PRO A 745 -24.95 7.52 -45.33
CA PRO A 745 -25.72 7.93 -46.52
C PRO A 745 -25.69 9.45 -46.77
N GLY A 746 -25.33 10.22 -45.74
CA GLY A 746 -25.09 11.66 -45.82
C GLY A 746 -23.70 12.06 -46.33
N SER A 747 -22.78 11.11 -46.59
CA SER A 747 -21.39 11.44 -46.92
C SER A 747 -21.24 12.37 -48.13
N LYS A 748 -22.06 12.23 -49.16
CA LYS A 748 -22.11 13.16 -50.31
C LYS A 748 -22.42 14.62 -49.96
N ARG A 749 -22.96 14.88 -48.77
CA ARG A 749 -23.28 16.22 -48.24
C ARG A 749 -22.19 16.71 -47.29
N ILE A 750 -21.07 16.01 -47.22
CA ILE A 750 -19.90 16.38 -46.43
C ILE A 750 -18.85 16.98 -47.36
N TRP A 751 -18.26 18.09 -46.92
CA TRP A 751 -17.02 18.61 -47.47
C TRP A 751 -15.89 18.25 -46.52
N ASN A 752 -14.97 17.40 -46.95
CA ASN A 752 -13.87 16.91 -46.13
C ASN A 752 -12.54 17.49 -46.64
N THR A 753 -11.72 18.00 -45.72
CA THR A 753 -10.33 18.40 -46.04
C THR A 753 -9.29 17.55 -45.29
N VAL A 754 -9.72 16.48 -44.62
CA VAL A 754 -8.86 15.61 -43.81
C VAL A 754 -8.62 14.33 -44.60
N ALA A 755 -7.45 14.22 -45.23
CA ALA A 755 -7.13 13.16 -46.19
C ALA A 755 -7.27 11.75 -45.58
N GLU A 756 -6.93 11.59 -44.30
CA GLU A 756 -7.00 10.34 -43.55
C GLU A 756 -8.44 9.83 -43.37
N LEU A 757 -9.43 10.74 -43.37
CA LEU A 757 -10.84 10.38 -43.22
C LEU A 757 -11.51 10.02 -44.55
N GLN A 758 -10.90 10.37 -45.68
CA GLN A 758 -11.50 10.17 -47.00
C GLN A 758 -11.91 8.71 -47.29
N PRO A 759 -11.14 7.67 -46.93
CA PRO A 759 -11.56 6.26 -47.10
C PRO A 759 -12.76 5.83 -46.24
N PHE A 760 -13.13 6.64 -45.25
CA PHE A 760 -14.32 6.44 -44.41
C PHE A 760 -15.43 7.42 -44.80
N LEU A 761 -15.23 8.20 -45.85
CA LEU A 761 -16.14 9.23 -46.33
C LEU A 761 -16.24 9.13 -47.87
N ASP A 762 -16.38 7.93 -48.40
CA ASP A 762 -16.20 7.57 -49.83
C ASP A 762 -16.96 8.44 -50.87
N GLU A 763 -18.01 9.16 -50.47
CA GLU A 763 -18.77 10.08 -51.34
C GLU A 763 -18.59 11.57 -50.99
N ALA A 764 -17.84 11.90 -49.94
CA ALA A 764 -17.62 13.28 -49.52
C ALA A 764 -16.83 14.05 -50.58
N HIS A 765 -17.18 15.34 -50.69
CA HIS A 765 -16.42 16.26 -51.51
C HIS A 765 -15.01 16.43 -50.92
N ASP A 766 -14.02 16.00 -51.69
CA ASP A 766 -12.60 16.09 -51.37
C ASP A 766 -11.95 17.21 -52.21
N ASP A 767 -11.41 18.22 -51.55
CA ASP A 767 -10.66 19.31 -52.20
C ASP A 767 -9.47 19.72 -51.33
N CYS A 768 -8.40 20.15 -51.98
CA CYS A 768 -7.12 20.45 -51.33
C CYS A 768 -7.27 21.57 -50.29
N VAL A 769 -6.58 21.36 -49.17
CA VAL A 769 -6.44 22.20 -47.98
C VAL A 769 -6.05 23.63 -48.38
N ASP A 770 -7.02 24.57 -48.38
CA ASP A 770 -6.84 25.99 -47.98
C ASP A 770 -7.96 26.95 -48.46
N HIS A 771 -8.85 26.53 -49.35
CA HIS A 771 -9.85 27.43 -49.95
C HIS A 771 -11.29 26.94 -49.80
N ILE A 772 -11.75 26.79 -48.55
CA ILE A 772 -13.19 26.76 -48.28
C ILE A 772 -13.81 28.08 -48.78
N ASP A 773 -14.53 28.05 -49.90
CA ASP A 773 -15.39 29.15 -50.32
C ASP A 773 -16.71 29.04 -49.54
N GLY A 774 -16.70 29.53 -48.30
CA GLY A 774 -17.83 29.45 -47.38
C GLY A 774 -19.11 30.05 -47.98
N PHE A 775 -19.00 31.12 -48.77
CA PHE A 775 -20.14 31.71 -49.47
C PHE A 775 -20.73 30.75 -50.50
N ARG A 776 -19.89 30.08 -51.31
CA ARG A 776 -20.35 29.08 -52.28
C ARG A 776 -20.98 27.88 -51.60
N LEU A 777 -20.39 27.37 -50.52
CA LEU A 777 -20.93 26.23 -49.77
C LEU A 777 -22.31 26.55 -49.18
N LEU A 778 -22.46 27.71 -48.54
CA LEU A 778 -23.75 28.16 -47.98
C LEU A 778 -24.82 28.36 -49.05
N LYS A 779 -24.43 28.77 -50.27
CA LYS A 779 -25.34 28.92 -51.39
C LYS A 779 -25.71 27.58 -52.05
N ASN A 780 -24.79 26.62 -52.07
CA ASN A 780 -25.00 25.34 -52.76
C ASN A 780 -26.10 24.50 -52.10
N ARG A 781 -26.32 24.61 -50.79
CA ARG A 781 -27.31 23.82 -49.99
C ARG A 781 -27.20 22.28 -50.11
N GLU A 782 -26.29 21.77 -50.94
CA GLU A 782 -25.97 20.34 -51.07
C GLU A 782 -24.99 19.88 -49.98
N ILE A 783 -24.21 20.80 -49.39
CA ILE A 783 -23.26 20.53 -48.31
C ILE A 783 -23.86 20.96 -46.96
N ASP A 784 -23.92 20.01 -46.04
CA ASP A 784 -24.46 20.17 -44.69
C ASP A 784 -23.39 20.30 -43.62
N LEU A 785 -22.25 19.66 -43.83
CA LEU A 785 -21.19 19.52 -42.84
C LEU A 785 -19.83 19.71 -43.50
N VAL A 786 -18.96 20.47 -42.83
CA VAL A 786 -17.56 20.65 -43.21
C VAL A 786 -16.67 20.01 -42.14
N ILE A 787 -15.82 19.06 -42.53
CA ILE A 787 -14.86 18.40 -41.62
C ILE A 787 -13.45 18.93 -41.93
N VAL A 788 -12.80 19.47 -40.91
CA VAL A 788 -11.49 20.12 -41.02
C VAL A 788 -10.59 19.75 -39.85
N GLN A 789 -9.27 19.74 -40.08
CA GLN A 789 -8.28 19.50 -39.04
C GLN A 789 -7.77 20.81 -38.40
N SER A 790 -7.92 21.93 -39.08
CA SER A 790 -7.45 23.23 -38.59
C SER A 790 -8.47 24.33 -38.81
N LEU A 791 -8.44 25.33 -37.92
CA LEU A 791 -9.26 26.51 -38.03
C LEU A 791 -8.57 27.52 -38.96
N THR A 792 -9.23 27.91 -40.05
CA THR A 792 -8.75 28.96 -40.98
C THR A 792 -9.74 30.12 -41.04
N PRO A 793 -9.36 31.31 -41.54
CA PRO A 793 -10.29 32.42 -41.73
C PRO A 793 -11.56 32.04 -42.50
N ASN A 794 -11.41 31.15 -43.50
CA ASN A 794 -12.52 30.66 -44.32
C ASN A 794 -13.48 29.74 -43.54
N VAL A 795 -12.95 28.87 -42.67
CA VAL A 795 -13.78 28.03 -41.77
C VAL A 795 -14.54 28.91 -40.79
N VAL A 796 -13.88 29.92 -40.22
CA VAL A 796 -14.50 30.88 -39.30
C VAL A 796 -15.63 31.64 -40.00
N ASP A 797 -15.41 32.14 -41.21
CA ASP A 797 -16.44 32.82 -41.98
C ASP A 797 -17.63 31.89 -42.29
N TYR A 798 -17.37 30.64 -42.69
CA TYR A 798 -18.41 29.66 -42.98
C TYR A 798 -19.30 29.38 -41.76
N VAL A 799 -18.71 29.08 -40.59
CA VAL A 799 -19.49 28.77 -39.38
C VAL A 799 -20.27 30.00 -38.89
N VAL A 800 -19.66 31.19 -38.87
CA VAL A 800 -20.33 32.43 -38.43
C VAL A 800 -21.57 32.74 -39.27
N ASN A 801 -21.55 32.39 -40.55
CA ASN A 801 -22.63 32.66 -41.49
C ASN A 801 -23.70 31.55 -41.59
N GLY A 802 -23.65 30.52 -40.74
CA GLY A 802 -24.69 29.48 -40.65
C GLY A 802 -24.23 28.08 -40.99
N GLY A 803 -22.93 27.88 -41.25
CA GLY A 803 -22.35 26.58 -41.55
C GLY A 803 -22.30 25.63 -40.35
N SER A 804 -22.20 24.34 -40.63
CA SER A 804 -21.99 23.28 -39.65
C SER A 804 -20.56 22.74 -39.80
N VAL A 805 -19.76 22.78 -38.73
CA VAL A 805 -18.34 22.38 -38.79
C VAL A 805 -18.04 21.29 -37.77
N TRP A 806 -17.30 20.27 -38.18
CA TRP A 806 -16.60 19.37 -37.27
C TRP A 806 -15.10 19.63 -37.37
N LEU A 807 -14.54 20.22 -36.31
CA LEU A 807 -13.12 20.51 -36.19
C LEU A 807 -12.44 19.37 -35.42
N GLN A 808 -11.41 18.76 -36.03
CA GLN A 808 -10.58 17.73 -35.42
C GLN A 808 -9.14 18.22 -35.24
N PRO A 809 -8.87 19.08 -34.24
CA PRO A 809 -7.56 19.69 -34.08
C PRO A 809 -6.53 18.68 -33.55
N THR A 810 -5.28 18.79 -34.01
CA THR A 810 -4.15 18.18 -33.33
C THR A 810 -3.82 18.97 -32.05
N ALA A 811 -2.99 18.41 -31.16
CA ALA A 811 -2.49 19.12 -29.97
C ALA A 811 -1.83 20.47 -30.35
N GLU A 812 -1.09 20.49 -31.46
CA GLU A 812 -0.45 21.71 -31.98
C GLU A 812 -1.46 22.77 -32.42
N GLY A 813 -2.66 22.35 -32.84
CA GLY A 813 -3.78 23.21 -33.19
C GLY A 813 -4.52 23.82 -32.00
N LEU A 814 -4.17 23.47 -30.76
CA LEU A 814 -4.80 23.96 -29.53
C LEU A 814 -3.84 24.88 -28.74
N TYR A 815 -4.37 25.84 -27.99
CA TYR A 815 -3.55 26.74 -27.15
C TYR A 815 -3.20 26.13 -25.78
N ASP A 816 -4.13 25.43 -25.14
CA ASP A 816 -4.00 24.93 -23.77
C ASP A 816 -4.45 23.46 -23.64
N SER A 817 -4.03 22.61 -24.58
CA SER A 817 -4.33 21.17 -24.52
C SER A 817 -3.55 20.47 -23.41
N VAL A 818 -4.13 19.39 -22.91
CA VAL A 818 -3.53 18.51 -21.90
C VAL A 818 -3.38 17.12 -22.50
N ASP A 819 -2.17 16.59 -22.60
CA ASP A 819 -2.00 15.18 -22.97
C ASP A 819 -2.59 14.29 -21.88
N THR A 820 -3.22 13.19 -22.29
CA THR A 820 -3.85 12.23 -21.37
C THR A 820 -3.28 10.83 -21.53
N LYS A 821 -3.48 10.01 -20.50
CA LYS A 821 -3.32 8.56 -20.54
C LYS A 821 -4.62 7.91 -20.11
N TYR A 822 -4.79 6.65 -20.50
CA TYR A 822 -5.92 5.87 -20.00
C TYR A 822 -5.81 5.63 -18.49
N LEU A 823 -4.65 5.17 -17.99
CA LEU A 823 -4.49 4.88 -16.57
C LEU A 823 -4.59 6.14 -15.71
N PRO A 824 -5.13 6.04 -14.49
CA PRO A 824 -5.13 7.16 -13.55
C PRO A 824 -3.71 7.65 -13.25
N VAL A 825 -3.63 8.87 -12.69
CA VAL A 825 -2.37 9.46 -12.22
C VAL A 825 -1.61 8.45 -11.35
N PHE A 826 -0.34 8.23 -11.69
CA PHE A 826 0.57 7.39 -10.94
C PHE A 826 0.94 8.08 -9.63
N TRP A 827 0.71 7.37 -8.51
CA TRP A 827 1.03 7.77 -7.14
C TRP A 827 0.45 9.14 -6.73
N ASN A 828 1.07 10.25 -7.12
CA ASN A 828 0.50 11.58 -6.95
C ASN A 828 1.13 12.58 -7.94
N TYR A 829 0.42 13.66 -8.21
CA TYR A 829 0.87 14.65 -9.18
C TYR A 829 2.03 15.52 -8.69
N LEU A 830 2.10 15.87 -7.39
CA LEU A 830 3.13 16.78 -6.88
C LEU A 830 4.54 16.17 -6.98
N MET A 831 4.69 14.88 -6.71
CA MET A 831 5.96 14.15 -6.83
C MET A 831 6.32 13.84 -8.28
N PHE A 832 5.32 13.56 -9.11
CA PHE A 832 5.50 13.14 -10.49
C PHE A 832 4.84 14.12 -11.46
N ALA A 833 5.10 15.43 -11.29
CA ALA A 833 4.44 16.49 -12.08
C ALA A 833 4.80 16.43 -13.58
N THR A 834 5.92 15.80 -13.92
CA THR A 834 6.37 15.59 -15.30
C THR A 834 5.85 14.28 -15.91
N GLN A 835 5.05 13.50 -15.18
CA GLN A 835 4.48 12.27 -15.73
C GLN A 835 3.60 12.60 -16.94
N PRO A 836 3.79 11.91 -18.08
CA PRO A 836 2.96 12.16 -19.25
C PRO A 836 1.53 11.71 -18.95
N GLY A 837 0.53 12.51 -19.33
CA GLY A 837 -0.87 12.07 -19.30
C GLY A 837 -1.53 12.10 -17.93
N ALA A 838 -1.19 13.06 -17.05
CA ALA A 838 -1.70 13.11 -15.68
C ALA A 838 -3.19 13.51 -15.59
N THR A 839 -4.09 12.56 -15.85
CA THR A 839 -5.55 12.68 -15.68
C THR A 839 -6.09 11.47 -14.90
N MET A 840 -7.28 11.58 -14.32
CA MET A 840 -7.86 10.57 -13.42
C MET A 840 -8.97 9.73 -14.08
N GLY A 841 -9.12 9.83 -15.41
CA GLY A 841 -10.10 9.09 -16.20
C GLY A 841 -11.12 10.01 -16.87
N MET A 842 -12.34 9.52 -17.03
CA MET A 842 -13.44 10.20 -17.69
C MET A 842 -14.71 10.13 -16.86
N PHE A 843 -15.55 11.14 -17.05
CA PHE A 843 -16.93 11.14 -16.59
C PHE A 843 -17.85 11.34 -17.80
N LEU A 844 -18.89 10.52 -17.90
CA LEU A 844 -19.92 10.66 -18.92
C LEU A 844 -21.28 10.74 -18.24
N ARG A 845 -22.09 11.69 -18.68
CA ARG A 845 -23.48 11.80 -18.23
C ARG A 845 -24.30 10.61 -18.75
N ASP A 846 -25.40 10.28 -18.09
CA ASP A 846 -26.29 9.18 -18.48
C ASP A 846 -26.77 9.26 -19.93
N GLN A 847 -26.93 10.48 -20.46
CA GLN A 847 -27.33 10.71 -21.84
C GLN A 847 -26.34 11.65 -22.52
N VAL A 848 -25.61 11.10 -23.49
CA VAL A 848 -24.75 11.88 -24.39
C VAL A 848 -25.21 11.60 -25.83
N PRO A 849 -26.05 12.47 -26.43
CA PRO A 849 -26.60 12.24 -27.77
C PRO A 849 -25.55 11.96 -28.86
N LEU A 850 -24.35 12.55 -28.71
CA LEU A 850 -23.19 12.32 -29.59
C LEU A 850 -22.77 10.84 -29.65
N LEU A 851 -22.91 10.10 -28.55
CA LEU A 851 -22.50 8.71 -28.45
C LEU A 851 -23.53 7.77 -29.09
N GLY A 852 -24.77 8.20 -29.30
CA GLY A 852 -25.83 7.39 -29.88
C GLY A 852 -25.98 6.04 -29.16
N SER A 853 -25.66 4.93 -29.84
CA SER A 853 -25.70 3.58 -29.26
C SER A 853 -24.33 3.06 -28.79
N PHE A 854 -23.31 3.91 -28.73
CA PHE A 854 -22.01 3.56 -28.17
C PHE A 854 -22.14 3.26 -26.66
N PRO A 855 -21.81 2.04 -26.20
CA PRO A 855 -22.04 1.62 -24.83
C PRO A 855 -21.14 2.39 -23.85
N HIS A 856 -21.70 2.85 -22.73
CA HIS A 856 -20.93 3.43 -21.63
C HIS A 856 -21.68 3.26 -20.31
N ASP A 857 -20.97 3.36 -19.20
CA ASP A 857 -21.52 3.29 -17.83
C ASP A 857 -21.19 4.52 -16.99
N GLY A 858 -20.68 5.58 -17.63
CA GLY A 858 -20.38 6.85 -16.97
C GLY A 858 -18.91 7.03 -16.57
N ALA A 859 -18.10 5.98 -16.59
CA ALA A 859 -16.69 6.02 -16.21
C ALA A 859 -15.77 5.51 -17.34
N SER A 860 -14.45 5.66 -17.16
CA SER A 860 -13.48 5.02 -18.04
C SER A 860 -13.58 3.49 -17.95
N ASP A 861 -13.64 2.84 -19.11
CA ASP A 861 -13.59 1.38 -19.26
C ASP A 861 -12.78 1.01 -20.50
N TRP A 862 -12.41 -0.26 -20.66
CA TRP A 862 -11.33 -0.70 -21.53
C TRP A 862 -11.54 -0.44 -23.03
N HIS A 863 -12.79 -0.35 -23.50
CA HIS A 863 -13.08 0.03 -24.89
C HIS A 863 -12.73 1.50 -25.19
N TRP A 864 -12.55 2.36 -24.18
CA TRP A 864 -12.03 3.71 -24.37
C TRP A 864 -10.52 3.75 -24.54
N TYR A 865 -9.78 2.70 -24.16
CA TYR A 865 -8.32 2.73 -24.06
C TYR A 865 -7.62 3.31 -25.29
N HIS A 866 -7.94 2.83 -26.50
CA HIS A 866 -7.30 3.30 -27.74
C HIS A 866 -7.83 4.66 -28.22
N LEU A 867 -9.03 5.05 -27.78
CA LEU A 867 -9.63 6.34 -28.09
C LEU A 867 -9.02 7.48 -27.28
N VAL A 868 -8.46 7.18 -26.10
CA VAL A 868 -8.07 8.22 -25.13
C VAL A 868 -6.60 8.16 -24.72
N ASN A 869 -5.94 7.00 -24.79
CA ASN A 869 -4.55 6.89 -24.38
C ASN A 869 -3.61 7.65 -25.35
N GLY A 870 -3.03 8.75 -24.87
CA GLY A 870 -2.20 9.65 -25.68
C GLY A 870 -3.01 10.68 -26.50
N THR A 871 -4.29 10.87 -26.19
CA THR A 871 -5.14 11.84 -26.88
C THR A 871 -5.10 13.19 -26.16
N PRO A 872 -4.93 14.33 -26.85
CA PRO A 872 -4.94 15.63 -26.17
C PRO A 872 -6.36 15.99 -25.73
N ALA A 873 -6.57 16.30 -24.45
CA ALA A 873 -7.80 16.89 -23.96
C ALA A 873 -7.83 18.41 -24.22
N ILE A 874 -9.02 18.91 -24.53
CA ILE A 874 -9.31 20.32 -24.79
C ILE A 874 -9.63 21.01 -23.46
N CYS A 875 -8.94 22.11 -23.15
CA CYS A 875 -9.26 22.94 -21.98
C CYS A 875 -10.45 23.85 -22.26
N LEU A 876 -11.48 23.77 -21.42
CA LEU A 876 -12.73 24.53 -21.51
C LEU A 876 -12.82 25.67 -20.49
N ASP A 877 -11.74 25.98 -19.76
CA ASP A 877 -11.74 27.01 -18.71
C ASP A 877 -12.17 28.40 -19.23
N THR A 878 -11.93 28.69 -20.51
CA THR A 878 -12.35 29.96 -21.16
C THR A 878 -13.73 29.91 -21.82
N LEU A 879 -14.37 28.74 -21.85
CA LEU A 879 -15.68 28.50 -22.47
C LEU A 879 -16.76 28.32 -21.40
N HIS A 880 -17.13 29.43 -20.74
CA HIS A 880 -18.19 29.42 -19.73
C HIS A 880 -19.53 28.96 -20.31
N GLY A 881 -20.20 28.02 -19.63
CA GLY A 881 -21.49 27.45 -20.04
C GLY A 881 -21.41 26.43 -21.17
N VAL A 882 -20.24 26.19 -21.77
CA VAL A 882 -20.06 25.05 -22.68
C VAL A 882 -19.85 23.81 -21.83
N GLU A 883 -20.71 22.82 -22.04
CA GLU A 883 -20.62 21.54 -21.36
C GLU A 883 -19.76 20.57 -22.16
N PRO A 884 -18.88 19.79 -21.49
CA PRO A 884 -18.17 18.71 -22.14
C PRO A 884 -19.15 17.61 -22.56
N LEU A 885 -19.02 17.10 -23.79
CA LEU A 885 -19.78 15.92 -24.24
C LEU A 885 -19.09 14.63 -23.80
N ILE A 886 -17.76 14.63 -23.87
CA ILE A 886 -16.89 13.55 -23.39
C ILE A 886 -15.90 14.18 -22.42
N GLU A 887 -16.21 14.15 -21.12
CA GLU A 887 -15.46 14.86 -20.09
C GLU A 887 -14.25 14.06 -19.62
N VAL A 888 -13.14 14.78 -19.40
CA VAL A 888 -11.91 14.23 -18.85
C VAL A 888 -11.79 14.72 -17.42
N VAL A 889 -11.66 13.78 -16.49
CA VAL A 889 -11.44 14.09 -15.07
C VAL A 889 -9.97 14.47 -14.91
N ASP A 890 -9.70 15.77 -14.77
CA ASP A 890 -8.34 16.24 -14.50
C ASP A 890 -7.90 15.89 -13.07
N HIS A 891 -6.59 15.90 -12.80
CA HIS A 891 -6.11 15.78 -11.43
C HIS A 891 -6.47 17.03 -10.62
N PHE A 892 -6.87 16.83 -9.37
CA PHE A 892 -7.45 17.89 -8.52
C PHE A 892 -6.49 19.04 -8.15
N HIS A 893 -5.16 18.88 -8.32
CA HIS A 893 -4.22 19.98 -8.12
C HIS A 893 -4.27 21.02 -9.26
N ARG A 894 -4.52 20.60 -10.51
CA ARG A 894 -4.67 21.49 -11.67
C ARG A 894 -6.13 21.83 -11.90
N ALA A 895 -7.02 20.83 -11.76
CA ALA A 895 -8.47 20.96 -11.82
C ALA A 895 -8.95 21.77 -13.05
N LYS A 896 -8.43 21.48 -14.24
CA LYS A 896 -8.96 22.08 -15.48
C LYS A 896 -10.27 21.43 -15.85
N ARG A 897 -11.17 22.21 -16.46
CA ARG A 897 -12.33 21.66 -17.17
C ARG A 897 -11.84 21.11 -18.51
N LEU A 898 -11.79 19.78 -18.65
CA LEU A 898 -11.20 19.11 -19.80
C LEU A 898 -12.23 18.26 -20.57
N ALA A 899 -12.09 18.19 -21.89
CA ALA A 899 -12.96 17.37 -22.72
C ALA A 899 -12.23 16.77 -23.93
N TYR A 900 -12.62 15.58 -24.37
CA TYR A 900 -12.26 15.08 -25.71
C TYR A 900 -13.20 15.60 -26.79
N ALA A 901 -14.42 16.02 -26.43
CA ALA A 901 -15.38 16.59 -27.35
C ALA A 901 -16.29 17.63 -26.66
N PHE A 902 -16.57 18.72 -27.36
CA PHE A 902 -17.60 19.71 -26.97
C PHE A 902 -18.27 20.30 -28.22
N GLU A 903 -19.45 20.89 -28.03
CA GLU A 903 -20.18 21.57 -29.10
C GLU A 903 -20.63 22.98 -28.69
N ALA A 904 -20.82 23.86 -29.68
CA ALA A 904 -21.34 25.20 -29.46
C ALA A 904 -21.95 25.81 -30.73
N LYS A 905 -22.81 26.82 -30.57
CA LYS A 905 -23.18 27.76 -31.64
C LYS A 905 -22.09 28.82 -31.80
N VAL A 906 -21.75 29.16 -33.04
CA VAL A 906 -20.81 30.26 -33.36
C VAL A 906 -21.44 31.13 -34.44
N GLY A 907 -21.77 32.38 -34.09
CA GLY A 907 -22.55 33.24 -34.98
C GLY A 907 -23.92 32.63 -35.28
N LYS A 908 -24.22 32.39 -36.56
CA LYS A 908 -25.46 31.73 -37.01
C LYS A 908 -25.33 30.21 -37.17
N GLY A 909 -24.11 29.68 -37.13
CA GLY A 909 -23.83 28.26 -37.34
C GLY A 909 -23.50 27.54 -36.06
N ARG A 910 -22.95 26.34 -36.22
CA ARG A 910 -22.66 25.39 -35.13
C ARG A 910 -21.35 24.65 -35.40
N ILE A 911 -20.64 24.32 -34.33
CA ILE A 911 -19.37 23.61 -34.37
C ILE A 911 -19.35 22.48 -33.35
N LEU A 912 -18.81 21.33 -33.75
CA LEU A 912 -18.32 20.27 -32.87
C LEU A 912 -16.80 20.30 -32.94
N VAL A 913 -16.14 20.26 -31.79
CA VAL A 913 -14.68 20.13 -31.70
C VAL A 913 -14.37 18.83 -30.98
N SER A 914 -13.54 17.97 -31.57
CA SER A 914 -13.11 16.72 -30.91
C SER A 914 -11.67 16.35 -31.24
N THR A 915 -10.94 15.82 -30.27
CA THR A 915 -9.53 15.42 -30.43
C THR A 915 -9.29 13.92 -30.57
N LEU A 916 -10.35 13.12 -30.56
CA LEU A 916 -10.30 11.67 -30.71
C LEU A 916 -9.49 11.26 -31.96
N PRO A 917 -8.77 10.13 -31.91
CA PRO A 917 -7.69 9.82 -32.85
C PRO A 917 -8.17 9.24 -34.19
N PHE A 918 -9.24 9.78 -34.77
CA PHE A 918 -9.82 9.27 -36.03
C PHE A 918 -8.90 9.46 -37.24
N THR A 919 -7.93 10.38 -37.18
CA THR A 919 -6.90 10.54 -38.21
C THR A 919 -5.79 9.48 -38.11
N ASN A 920 -5.74 8.67 -37.05
CA ASN A 920 -4.84 7.54 -36.95
C ASN A 920 -5.42 6.31 -37.67
N LEU A 921 -5.02 6.12 -38.93
CA LEU A 921 -5.47 5.00 -39.77
C LEU A 921 -5.22 3.62 -39.17
N SER A 922 -4.23 3.46 -38.28
CA SER A 922 -3.99 2.18 -37.61
C SER A 922 -5.08 1.86 -36.58
N LEU A 923 -5.62 2.88 -35.92
CA LEU A 923 -6.68 2.75 -34.92
C LEU A 923 -8.07 2.65 -35.55
N MET A 924 -8.29 3.24 -36.73
CA MET A 924 -9.57 3.11 -37.47
C MET A 924 -9.92 1.68 -37.89
N LYS A 925 -8.99 0.73 -37.77
CA LYS A 925 -9.26 -0.72 -37.94
C LYS A 925 -9.88 -1.37 -36.71
N ARG A 926 -9.90 -0.66 -35.58
CA ARG A 926 -10.46 -1.17 -34.33
C ARG A 926 -11.98 -0.94 -34.32
N PRO A 927 -12.78 -1.92 -33.86
CA PRO A 927 -14.24 -1.84 -33.87
C PRO A 927 -14.80 -0.60 -33.17
N GLU A 928 -14.29 -0.29 -31.97
CA GLU A 928 -14.72 0.82 -31.13
C GLU A 928 -14.45 2.19 -31.79
N VAL A 929 -13.31 2.34 -32.46
CA VAL A 929 -12.89 3.62 -33.05
C VAL A 929 -13.73 3.91 -34.29
N ALA A 930 -13.85 2.92 -35.18
CA ALA A 930 -14.64 3.06 -36.39
C ALA A 930 -16.12 3.29 -36.09
N TYR A 931 -16.66 2.60 -35.07
CA TYR A 931 -18.06 2.75 -34.69
C TYR A 931 -18.33 4.11 -34.04
N LEU A 932 -17.50 4.59 -33.11
CA LEU A 932 -17.68 5.92 -32.52
C LEU A 932 -17.61 7.04 -33.58
N PHE A 933 -16.71 6.91 -34.55
CA PHE A 933 -16.66 7.83 -35.70
C PHE A 933 -17.99 7.89 -36.45
N GLN A 934 -18.62 6.73 -36.68
CA GLN A 934 -19.92 6.64 -37.35
C GLN A 934 -21.06 7.23 -36.52
N GLU A 935 -21.08 7.01 -35.20
CA GLU A 935 -22.10 7.60 -34.32
C GLU A 935 -21.98 9.13 -34.29
N ILE A 936 -20.76 9.67 -34.21
CA ILE A 936 -20.53 11.12 -34.28
C ILE A 936 -21.01 11.71 -35.62
N LEU A 937 -20.71 11.05 -36.74
CA LEU A 937 -21.22 11.47 -38.06
C LEU A 937 -22.75 11.47 -38.12
N SER A 938 -23.37 10.41 -37.57
CA SER A 938 -24.82 10.26 -37.54
C SER A 938 -25.47 11.35 -36.67
N TYR A 939 -24.86 11.67 -35.52
CA TYR A 939 -25.27 12.77 -34.67
C TYR A 939 -25.22 14.11 -35.41
N LEU A 940 -24.11 14.44 -36.06
CA LEU A 940 -23.91 15.71 -36.77
C LEU A 940 -24.88 15.94 -37.93
N HIS A 941 -25.35 14.85 -38.57
CA HIS A 941 -26.39 14.90 -39.61
C HIS A 941 -27.82 14.80 -39.05
N GLY A 942 -27.98 14.40 -37.79
CA GLY A 942 -29.27 14.19 -37.15
C GLY A 942 -29.91 15.47 -36.62
N ASP A 943 -31.21 15.37 -36.33
CA ASP A 943 -31.99 16.46 -35.73
C ASP A 943 -31.57 16.76 -34.28
N HIS A 944 -30.86 15.83 -33.64
CA HIS A 944 -30.36 15.97 -32.26
C HIS A 944 -29.16 16.89 -32.12
N TYR A 945 -28.44 17.20 -33.21
CA TYR A 945 -27.30 18.12 -33.16
C TYR A 945 -27.77 19.57 -33.03
N GLN A 946 -28.12 19.97 -31.81
CA GLN A 946 -28.62 21.30 -31.48
C GLN A 946 -27.86 21.85 -30.28
N PRO A 947 -26.60 22.32 -30.48
CA PRO A 947 -25.82 22.89 -29.39
C PRO A 947 -26.61 23.97 -28.68
N GLU A 948 -26.68 23.95 -27.35
CA GLU A 948 -27.48 24.92 -26.60
C GLU A 948 -26.70 26.22 -26.37
N THR A 949 -25.42 26.08 -26.04
CA THR A 949 -24.53 27.20 -25.68
C THR A 949 -23.99 27.89 -26.93
N SER A 950 -23.94 29.23 -26.88
CA SER A 950 -23.34 30.05 -27.93
C SER A 950 -22.01 30.63 -27.45
N ILE A 951 -20.97 30.51 -28.27
CA ILE A 951 -19.66 31.12 -28.02
C ILE A 951 -19.36 32.15 -29.11
N SER A 952 -18.57 33.16 -28.74
CA SER A 952 -18.06 34.15 -29.68
C SER A 952 -16.92 33.58 -30.53
N VAL A 953 -16.66 34.21 -31.68
CA VAL A 953 -15.47 33.90 -32.49
C VAL A 953 -14.18 34.07 -31.67
N ALA A 954 -14.11 35.09 -30.82
CA ALA A 954 -12.95 35.31 -29.95
C ALA A 954 -12.72 34.16 -28.97
N GLN A 955 -13.79 33.58 -28.41
CA GLN A 955 -13.70 32.40 -27.54
C GLN A 955 -13.26 31.15 -28.32
N LEU A 956 -13.79 30.93 -29.52
CA LEU A 956 -13.34 29.83 -30.39
C LEU A 956 -11.85 29.96 -30.73
N LEU A 957 -11.40 31.17 -31.09
CA LEU A 957 -9.99 31.50 -31.34
C LEU A 957 -9.12 31.44 -30.06
N GLY A 958 -9.72 31.49 -28.88
CA GLY A 958 -9.03 31.29 -27.61
C GLY A 958 -8.71 29.82 -27.31
N ILE A 959 -9.38 28.88 -27.99
CA ILE A 959 -9.16 27.44 -27.85
C ILE A 959 -8.33 26.89 -28.99
N ALA A 960 -8.73 27.16 -30.24
CA ALA A 960 -8.10 26.64 -31.44
C ALA A 960 -7.26 27.72 -32.15
N LYS A 961 -6.03 27.36 -32.53
CA LYS A 961 -5.11 28.23 -33.27
C LYS A 961 -5.62 28.45 -34.68
N LEU A 962 -5.69 29.72 -35.08
CA LEU A 962 -5.99 30.11 -36.46
C LEU A 962 -4.75 29.85 -37.34
N GLN A 963 -4.88 29.00 -38.34
CA GLN A 963 -3.86 28.78 -39.35
C GLN A 963 -4.00 29.76 -40.51
N THR A 964 -2.86 30.28 -40.97
CA THR A 964 -2.80 31.15 -42.15
C THR A 964 -3.00 30.31 -43.39
N ILE A 965 -3.90 30.75 -44.26
CA ILE A 965 -4.11 30.20 -45.61
C ILE A 965 -2.78 30.31 -46.37
N GLN A 966 -2.21 29.20 -46.83
CA GLN A 966 -1.06 29.27 -47.74
C GLN A 966 -1.58 29.56 -49.14
N PHE A 967 -1.48 30.82 -49.56
CA PHE A 967 -1.72 31.16 -50.97
C PHE A 967 -0.66 30.45 -51.82
N THR A 968 -1.06 29.40 -52.54
CA THR A 968 -0.24 28.89 -53.64
C THR A 968 -0.30 29.94 -54.75
N LEU A 969 0.79 30.71 -54.89
CA LEU A 969 0.96 31.69 -55.97
C LEU A 969 1.09 31.00 -57.33
#